data_AF-A0A4U0GL76-F1
#
_entry.id   AF-A0A4U0GL76-F1
#
_cell.length_a   1.000
_cell.length_b   1.000
_cell.length_c   1.000
_cell.angle_alpha   90.00
_cell.angle_beta   90.00
_cell.angle_gamma   90.00
#
_symmetry.space_group_name_H-M   'P 1'
#
loop_
_entity.id
_entity.type
_entity.pdbx_description
1 polymer ?
#
loop_
_entity_poly.entity_id
_entity_poly.type
_entity_poly.pdbx_seq_one_letter_code
_entity_poly.pdbx_strand_id
1 'polypeptide(L)'
;MRRLISMLSLKRLRWLAALFGGGALLALLLGASAGGSPPAPWTKFDHDQTGFELRGRHRTVDCESCHVNGVFVGTPKTCESCHNGVTAPGKSSSHLPTTDRCESCHSDNSWLSVRRMQHMDVTGSCTSCHNGTLAIGKPLNHIQSGNDCESCHTTSLWTGVRFDHANITGTCVSCHDGGTATGKDAKHILSSTNCSACHSTRRWSPVTRVDHIELSGTCTSCHNGSTAAGKPGKHVATTSDCSICHSTIAWTPANFDHTAATGNCASCHNGTTATGKDAKHIASSTRCEACHGTVAWSPVTRVDHIEVTGSCSTCHNGSTATGKPANHIASGNDCESCHSTTTWSGARFDHSNVTGTCTSCHNGSTATGKPSKHVATTSDCKVCHSTVAWTPANFDHANASGNCSTCHNGSTATGKNPQHIASSTRCDACHSTVAWTPVTRVDHLEVSGSCVTCHDGRTATGKPGNHIPSGTDCESCHTTSSWDGAVFDHSNVTGTCSSCHNGSTATGKPGTHVATTSDCKVCHSTVAWTPANFDHANASGNCSTCHNGSTATGKNPQHIASSTRCDACHSTTAWSPVTRVDHVEVTGSCASCHDGRTATGKPGNHIPSGTDCESCHSTKTWSGAVFDHRNVTGTCTSCHNGSTATGKPGNHIPTTSDCKDCHSTVAWIPASFDHSGVTGNCAGCHNGSKATGKPSNHFVTTEDCSSCHNTSNWSSVNFRHTSPNYPGDHRGSPPCSACHRTNSQTIPWPNSSYAPDCAGCHANDFDAGEHDGETVSQLRDCAGSCHQGSGHHRVSDSSWD
;
A
#
# COMPACT_ATOMS: atom_id res chain seq x y z
N MET A 1 -13.32 5.65 -26.67
CA MET A 1 -12.29 6.65 -27.04
C MET A 1 -12.97 7.99 -27.34
N ARG A 2 -12.19 9.09 -27.31
CA ARG A 2 -12.33 10.39 -28.04
C ARG A 2 -13.75 10.88 -28.45
N ARG A 3 -14.28 12.01 -27.92
CA ARG A 3 -13.91 13.46 -28.14
C ARG A 3 -14.56 14.02 -29.45
N LEU A 4 -15.04 15.28 -29.59
CA LEU A 4 -15.03 16.53 -28.77
C LEU A 4 -16.00 17.61 -29.36
N ILE A 5 -16.27 18.69 -28.59
CA ILE A 5 -16.44 20.13 -29.03
C ILE A 5 -17.69 20.56 -29.85
N SER A 6 -18.22 21.80 -29.75
CA SER A 6 -18.30 22.80 -28.64
C SER A 6 -19.13 24.05 -28.99
N MET A 7 -19.79 24.65 -27.97
CA MET A 7 -19.94 26.11 -27.71
C MET A 7 -20.74 27.10 -28.60
N LEU A 8 -21.22 28.17 -27.92
CA LEU A 8 -21.64 29.53 -28.36
C LEU A 8 -23.04 29.69 -29.04
N SER A 9 -23.78 30.82 -28.89
CA SER A 9 -23.88 31.80 -27.77
C SER A 9 -25.00 32.86 -27.93
N LEU A 10 -25.54 33.34 -26.80
CA LEU A 10 -26.02 34.72 -26.52
C LEU A 10 -27.23 35.37 -27.26
N LYS A 11 -27.97 36.21 -26.47
CA LYS A 11 -28.93 37.31 -26.78
C LYS A 11 -30.44 36.98 -26.69
N ARG A 12 -31.35 37.86 -26.20
CA ARG A 12 -31.24 39.09 -25.35
C ARG A 12 -32.65 39.59 -24.87
N LEU A 13 -32.67 40.33 -23.75
CA LEU A 13 -33.58 41.47 -23.37
C LEU A 13 -35.09 41.27 -23.03
N ARG A 14 -35.46 41.75 -21.81
CA ARG A 14 -36.61 42.64 -21.42
C ARG A 14 -38.06 42.14 -21.67
N TRP A 15 -39.08 42.47 -20.87
CA TRP A 15 -39.49 43.79 -20.35
C TRP A 15 -40.02 43.80 -18.90
N LEU A 16 -40.49 44.97 -18.43
CA LEU A 16 -40.84 45.32 -17.04
C LEU A 16 -42.25 45.92 -16.89
N ALA A 17 -42.85 45.63 -15.74
CA ALA A 17 -43.66 46.50 -14.87
C ALA A 17 -45.02 47.12 -15.33
N ALA A 18 -46.01 46.87 -14.46
CA ALA A 18 -46.90 47.83 -13.78
C ALA A 18 -47.91 48.70 -14.57
N LEU A 19 -49.14 48.72 -14.05
CA LEU A 19 -49.98 49.87 -13.64
C LEU A 19 -51.21 49.28 -12.90
N PHE A 20 -51.97 49.93 -12.02
CA PHE A 20 -51.85 51.03 -11.04
C PHE A 20 -53.31 51.36 -10.62
N GLY A 21 -53.55 51.88 -9.42
CA GLY A 21 -54.86 52.45 -9.03
C GLY A 21 -55.71 51.58 -8.09
N GLY A 22 -56.23 52.06 -6.95
CA GLY A 22 -55.82 53.25 -6.18
C GLY A 22 -56.97 54.07 -5.56
N GLY A 23 -57.09 54.00 -4.23
CA GLY A 23 -57.77 55.01 -3.40
C GLY A 23 -59.26 54.78 -3.06
N ALA A 24 -59.86 55.51 -2.10
CA ALA A 24 -59.30 56.37 -1.04
C ALA A 24 -60.38 56.84 -0.03
N LEU A 25 -59.97 57.54 1.05
CA LEU A 25 -60.76 58.36 2.02
C LEU A 25 -61.67 57.60 3.02
N LEU A 26 -61.95 58.08 4.26
CA LEU A 26 -61.59 59.33 4.98
C LEU A 26 -61.21 59.05 6.48
N ALA A 27 -61.19 60.04 7.39
CA ALA A 27 -60.70 59.94 8.78
C ALA A 27 -61.36 60.99 9.75
N LEU A 28 -60.66 61.34 10.86
CA LEU A 28 -60.96 62.30 11.96
C LEU A 28 -61.88 61.77 13.11
N LEU A 29 -61.62 61.86 14.44
CA LEU A 29 -60.57 62.38 15.37
C LEU A 29 -60.57 63.86 15.90
N LEU A 30 -60.45 63.97 17.24
CA LEU A 30 -59.97 65.05 18.19
C LEU A 30 -59.88 64.42 19.63
N GLY A 31 -59.44 64.98 20.78
CA GLY A 31 -58.92 66.31 21.24
C GLY A 31 -59.75 66.84 22.45
N ALA A 32 -59.26 67.33 23.62
CA ALA A 32 -57.92 67.54 24.22
C ALA A 32 -57.99 67.54 25.80
N SER A 33 -57.04 68.13 26.57
CA SER A 33 -56.86 67.87 28.05
C SER A 33 -56.16 68.96 28.94
N ALA A 34 -56.34 68.90 30.29
CA ALA A 34 -55.38 69.17 31.43
C ALA A 34 -55.58 70.33 32.50
N GLY A 35 -55.48 70.01 33.82
CA GLY A 35 -54.69 70.74 34.88
C GLY A 35 -55.32 71.61 36.04
N GLY A 36 -55.01 71.33 37.34
CA GLY A 36 -54.99 72.31 38.51
C GLY A 36 -55.84 72.03 39.80
N SER A 37 -55.39 72.42 41.03
CA SER A 37 -56.04 72.05 42.35
C SER A 37 -55.99 73.03 43.57
N PRO A 38 -56.99 73.01 44.50
CA PRO A 38 -57.01 73.63 45.87
C PRO A 38 -57.51 72.71 47.07
N PRO A 39 -57.65 73.17 48.36
CA PRO A 39 -57.81 72.34 49.59
C PRO A 39 -59.14 72.44 50.45
N ALA A 40 -59.19 71.84 51.66
CA ALA A 40 -60.30 71.74 52.68
C ALA A 40 -59.77 71.95 54.16
N PRO A 41 -60.53 71.99 55.32
CA PRO A 41 -61.57 71.06 55.90
C PRO A 41 -62.92 71.77 56.30
N TRP A 42 -63.79 71.54 57.33
CA TRP A 42 -63.86 70.89 58.70
C TRP A 42 -65.32 70.44 59.09
N THR A 43 -65.68 70.15 60.38
CA THR A 43 -66.82 69.25 60.79
C THR A 43 -67.85 69.69 61.88
N LYS A 44 -68.97 68.93 62.01
CA LYS A 44 -70.14 69.09 62.94
C LYS A 44 -70.69 67.70 63.38
N PHE A 45 -71.39 67.57 64.52
CA PHE A 45 -72.07 66.31 64.92
C PHE A 45 -73.42 66.12 64.21
N ASP A 46 -73.86 64.86 64.10
CA ASP A 46 -74.91 64.39 63.22
C ASP A 46 -75.73 63.27 63.90
N HIS A 47 -77.05 63.48 64.05
CA HIS A 47 -77.93 62.54 64.75
C HIS A 47 -78.26 61.31 63.88
N ASP A 48 -78.10 61.41 62.56
CA ASP A 48 -78.47 60.35 61.61
C ASP A 48 -77.53 59.15 61.81
N GLN A 49 -76.28 59.40 62.23
CA GLN A 49 -75.27 58.41 62.60
C GLN A 49 -75.64 57.60 63.85
N THR A 50 -76.62 58.03 64.65
CA THR A 50 -77.12 57.23 65.79
C THR A 50 -78.01 56.06 65.34
N GLY A 51 -78.50 56.05 64.10
CA GLY A 51 -79.48 55.09 63.62
C GLY A 51 -80.90 55.30 64.18
N PHE A 52 -81.24 56.53 64.56
CA PHE A 52 -82.61 57.03 64.64
C PHE A 52 -82.58 58.49 64.16
N GLU A 53 -82.81 58.73 62.88
CA GLU A 53 -82.90 60.10 62.37
C GLU A 53 -84.16 60.75 62.93
N LEU A 54 -84.02 61.94 63.51
CA LEU A 54 -85.16 62.76 63.87
C LEU A 54 -85.87 63.17 62.57
N ARG A 55 -87.05 62.61 62.32
CA ARG A 55 -87.89 62.88 61.14
C ARG A 55 -89.29 63.37 61.54
N GLY A 56 -89.93 64.09 60.62
CA GLY A 56 -91.23 64.70 60.84
C GLY A 56 -91.30 65.55 62.10
N ARG A 57 -92.32 65.35 62.94
CA ARG A 57 -92.52 66.12 64.18
C ARG A 57 -91.41 65.91 65.21
N HIS A 58 -90.73 64.76 65.20
CA HIS A 58 -89.63 64.46 66.14
C HIS A 58 -88.42 65.40 66.00
N ARG A 59 -88.26 66.12 64.88
CA ARG A 59 -87.26 67.20 64.70
C ARG A 59 -87.49 68.42 65.61
N THR A 60 -88.65 68.49 66.26
CA THR A 60 -89.14 69.66 67.00
C THR A 60 -89.67 69.27 68.39
N VAL A 61 -89.14 68.18 68.94
CA VAL A 61 -89.40 67.69 70.30
C VAL A 61 -88.13 67.91 71.12
N ASP A 62 -88.27 68.43 72.34
CA ASP A 62 -87.14 68.75 73.20
C ASP A 62 -86.39 67.48 73.63
N CYS A 63 -85.05 67.56 73.66
CA CYS A 63 -84.13 66.43 73.79
C CYS A 63 -84.46 65.51 74.99
N GLU A 64 -84.83 66.10 76.11
CA GLU A 64 -85.15 65.48 77.39
C GLU A 64 -86.38 64.56 77.32
N SER A 65 -87.26 64.77 76.33
CA SER A 65 -88.43 63.93 76.05
C SER A 65 -88.04 62.52 75.57
N CYS A 66 -86.83 62.37 75.02
CA CYS A 66 -86.27 61.10 74.56
C CYS A 66 -85.11 60.65 75.46
N HIS A 67 -84.19 61.57 75.78
CA HIS A 67 -83.03 61.33 76.64
C HIS A 67 -83.35 61.65 78.09
N VAL A 68 -84.31 60.92 78.65
CA VAL A 68 -84.77 61.07 80.03
C VAL A 68 -83.57 60.94 81.00
N ASN A 69 -83.48 61.88 81.94
CA ASN A 69 -82.36 62.03 82.88
C ASN A 69 -80.97 62.24 82.20
N GLY A 70 -80.92 62.69 80.95
CA GLY A 70 -79.68 62.94 80.22
C GLY A 70 -78.96 61.66 79.74
N VAL A 71 -79.65 60.52 79.69
CA VAL A 71 -79.08 59.26 79.21
C VAL A 71 -79.25 59.14 77.69
N PHE A 72 -78.16 59.37 76.96
CA PHE A 72 -78.12 59.35 75.50
C PHE A 72 -77.91 57.95 74.88
N VAL A 73 -77.21 57.07 75.59
CA VAL A 73 -76.91 55.71 75.10
C VAL A 73 -78.01 54.74 75.52
N GLY A 74 -78.57 54.00 74.55
CA GLY A 74 -79.58 52.97 74.81
C GLY A 74 -81.04 53.44 74.73
N THR A 75 -81.30 54.70 74.37
CA THR A 75 -82.66 55.23 74.15
C THR A 75 -83.44 54.38 73.12
N PRO A 76 -84.69 53.94 73.42
CA PRO A 76 -85.53 53.19 72.49
C PRO A 76 -85.86 53.95 71.20
N LYS A 77 -86.18 53.20 70.13
CA LYS A 77 -86.31 53.72 68.76
C LYS A 77 -87.60 53.30 68.03
N THR A 78 -88.51 52.67 68.76
CA THR A 78 -89.70 51.98 68.25
C THR A 78 -90.97 52.72 68.66
N CYS A 79 -91.84 53.01 67.69
CA CYS A 79 -93.00 53.88 67.87
C CYS A 79 -93.91 53.41 69.02
N GLU A 80 -94.19 52.12 69.08
CA GLU A 80 -95.03 51.45 70.07
C GLU A 80 -94.51 51.54 71.51
N SER A 81 -93.19 51.72 71.68
CA SER A 81 -92.56 51.86 73.00
C SER A 81 -92.91 53.19 73.68
N CYS A 82 -93.23 54.23 72.88
CA CYS A 82 -93.66 55.54 73.35
C CYS A 82 -95.17 55.76 73.15
N HIS A 83 -95.73 55.38 71.99
CA HIS A 83 -97.15 55.51 71.65
C HIS A 83 -98.01 54.37 72.24
N ASN A 84 -97.80 54.12 73.54
CA ASN A 84 -98.41 53.07 74.34
C ASN A 84 -99.68 53.52 75.09
N GLY A 85 -100.09 54.79 74.95
CA GLY A 85 -101.21 55.41 75.68
C GLY A 85 -100.85 56.02 77.04
N VAL A 86 -99.62 55.82 77.52
CA VAL A 86 -99.10 56.30 78.81
C VAL A 86 -98.00 57.35 78.62
N THR A 87 -96.99 57.06 77.79
CA THR A 87 -95.90 57.98 77.46
C THR A 87 -96.32 58.96 76.33
N ALA A 88 -97.10 58.47 75.36
CA ALA A 88 -97.76 59.25 74.31
C ALA A 88 -99.04 58.52 73.83
N PRO A 89 -100.01 59.21 73.20
CA PRO A 89 -101.28 58.61 72.75
C PRO A 89 -101.12 57.43 71.77
N GLY A 90 -102.07 56.50 71.78
CA GLY A 90 -102.07 55.25 70.99
C GLY A 90 -103.40 54.93 70.29
N LYS A 91 -103.60 53.66 69.88
CA LYS A 91 -104.75 53.17 69.08
C LYS A 91 -106.09 53.25 69.85
N SER A 92 -107.22 53.43 69.13
CA SER A 92 -108.58 53.53 69.68
C SER A 92 -109.42 52.25 69.49
N SER A 93 -110.55 52.13 70.19
CA SER A 93 -111.43 50.96 70.16
C SER A 93 -112.18 50.74 68.83
N SER A 94 -112.36 51.78 68.02
CA SER A 94 -112.97 51.71 66.68
C SER A 94 -111.93 51.60 65.55
N HIS A 95 -110.66 51.33 65.89
CA HIS A 95 -109.60 51.14 64.91
C HIS A 95 -109.77 49.82 64.13
N LEU A 96 -109.39 49.81 62.86
CA LEU A 96 -109.36 48.59 62.05
C LEU A 96 -108.49 47.51 62.71
N PRO A 97 -108.95 46.25 62.86
CA PRO A 97 -108.14 45.17 63.42
C PRO A 97 -106.88 44.91 62.57
N THR A 98 -105.71 45.22 63.13
CA THR A 98 -104.41 45.06 62.48
C THR A 98 -103.30 44.76 63.48
N THR A 99 -102.39 43.86 63.10
CA THR A 99 -101.17 43.52 63.85
C THR A 99 -99.95 44.34 63.40
N ASP A 100 -100.08 45.20 62.39
CA ASP A 100 -98.94 45.87 61.79
C ASP A 100 -98.36 47.03 62.60
N ARG A 101 -97.09 47.31 62.28
CA ARG A 101 -96.32 48.44 62.79
C ARG A 101 -97.00 49.76 62.42
N CYS A 102 -96.98 50.71 63.34
CA CYS A 102 -97.71 51.98 63.24
C CYS A 102 -97.33 52.80 61.99
N GLU A 103 -96.04 52.82 61.68
CA GLU A 103 -95.40 53.49 60.55
C GLU A 103 -95.75 52.89 59.17
N SER A 104 -96.39 51.72 59.11
CA SER A 104 -96.89 51.13 57.85
C SER A 104 -98.13 51.86 57.34
N CYS A 105 -99.02 52.30 58.24
CA CYS A 105 -100.26 53.00 57.90
C CYS A 105 -100.14 54.53 58.06
N HIS A 106 -99.51 54.97 59.15
CA HIS A 106 -99.40 56.37 59.57
C HIS A 106 -98.01 56.93 59.23
N SER A 107 -97.70 58.19 59.60
CA SER A 107 -96.34 58.72 59.44
C SER A 107 -96.04 59.84 60.44
N ASP A 108 -94.76 60.09 60.70
CA ASP A 108 -94.17 61.02 61.69
C ASP A 108 -94.70 62.47 61.68
N ASN A 109 -95.56 62.83 60.72
CA ASN A 109 -96.22 64.13 60.61
C ASN A 109 -97.69 64.11 61.09
N SER A 110 -98.39 62.98 61.03
CA SER A 110 -99.81 62.87 61.43
C SER A 110 -100.30 61.42 61.56
N TRP A 111 -101.10 61.18 62.60
CA TRP A 111 -101.84 59.93 62.83
C TRP A 111 -103.14 59.83 62.03
N LEU A 112 -103.76 60.95 61.63
CA LEU A 112 -105.07 60.93 60.95
C LEU A 112 -105.00 60.56 59.47
N SER A 113 -103.83 60.73 58.84
CA SER A 113 -103.61 60.40 57.42
C SER A 113 -103.10 58.97 57.27
N VAL A 114 -104.02 58.01 57.06
CA VAL A 114 -103.65 56.66 56.61
C VAL A 114 -103.24 56.74 55.14
N ARG A 115 -101.99 56.39 54.82
CA ARG A 115 -101.40 56.63 53.49
C ARG A 115 -101.90 55.69 52.39
N ARG A 116 -102.34 54.49 52.77
CA ARG A 116 -102.82 53.40 51.91
C ARG A 116 -103.49 52.37 52.83
N MET A 117 -104.52 51.68 52.34
CA MET A 117 -105.10 50.51 53.00
C MET A 117 -104.94 49.31 52.06
N GLN A 118 -104.58 48.15 52.61
CA GLN A 118 -104.43 46.91 51.86
C GLN A 118 -105.14 45.78 52.60
N HIS A 119 -105.70 44.83 51.86
CA HIS A 119 -106.37 43.66 52.43
C HIS A 119 -105.44 42.70 53.20
N MET A 120 -104.12 42.86 53.08
CA MET A 120 -103.13 42.11 53.88
C MET A 120 -102.82 42.77 55.24
N ASP A 121 -103.16 44.05 55.41
CA ASP A 121 -102.87 44.83 56.63
C ASP A 121 -104.02 44.75 57.66
N VAL A 122 -105.05 43.93 57.40
CA VAL A 122 -106.31 43.84 58.17
C VAL A 122 -106.78 42.38 58.33
N THR A 123 -107.56 42.08 59.36
CA THR A 123 -108.05 40.71 59.63
C THR A 123 -109.57 40.55 59.51
N GLY A 124 -110.02 39.51 58.81
CA GLY A 124 -111.43 39.18 58.56
C GLY A 124 -111.60 38.15 57.44
N SER A 125 -112.84 37.77 57.11
CA SER A 125 -113.15 36.95 55.93
C SER A 125 -113.71 37.80 54.79
N CYS A 126 -113.48 37.40 53.54
CA CYS A 126 -113.87 38.18 52.36
C CYS A 126 -115.38 38.50 52.36
N THR A 127 -116.21 37.53 52.71
CA THR A 127 -117.68 37.68 52.81
C THR A 127 -118.15 38.46 54.03
N SER A 128 -117.36 38.59 55.10
CA SER A 128 -117.69 39.44 56.25
C SER A 128 -117.59 40.94 55.93
N CYS A 129 -116.80 41.31 54.93
CA CYS A 129 -116.67 42.69 54.43
C CYS A 129 -117.45 42.93 53.13
N HIS A 130 -117.37 42.01 52.15
CA HIS A 130 -118.02 42.15 50.84
C HIS A 130 -119.47 41.63 50.83
N ASN A 131 -120.26 42.12 51.79
CA ASN A 131 -121.64 41.71 52.08
C ASN A 131 -122.71 42.64 51.49
N GLY A 132 -122.31 43.72 50.81
CA GLY A 132 -123.21 44.75 50.27
C GLY A 132 -123.48 45.94 51.19
N THR A 133 -123.11 45.88 52.47
CA THR A 133 -123.26 46.99 53.44
C THR A 133 -121.93 47.59 53.90
N LEU A 134 -120.86 46.79 53.98
CA LEU A 134 -119.49 47.27 54.21
C LEU A 134 -118.73 47.49 52.90
N ALA A 135 -118.84 46.56 51.95
CA ALA A 135 -118.28 46.64 50.60
C ALA A 135 -119.10 45.82 49.58
N ILE A 136 -118.90 46.07 48.28
CA ILE A 136 -119.65 45.45 47.16
C ILE A 136 -119.25 43.98 46.97
N GLY A 137 -120.24 43.10 46.68
CA GLY A 137 -120.08 41.65 46.47
C GLY A 137 -120.10 41.19 44.99
N LYS A 138 -120.33 39.88 44.75
CA LYS A 138 -120.31 39.25 43.42
C LYS A 138 -121.52 39.68 42.54
N PRO A 139 -121.32 40.00 41.23
CA PRO A 139 -122.41 40.37 40.31
C PRO A 139 -123.11 39.16 39.66
N LEU A 140 -124.32 39.38 39.11
CA LEU A 140 -125.20 38.34 38.55
C LEU A 140 -124.63 37.56 37.35
N ASN A 141 -123.70 38.14 36.59
CA ASN A 141 -123.04 37.52 35.44
C ASN A 141 -121.67 36.88 35.79
N HIS A 142 -121.36 36.71 37.08
CA HIS A 142 -120.13 36.05 37.54
C HIS A 142 -120.22 34.52 37.35
N ILE A 143 -119.11 33.90 36.96
CA ILE A 143 -118.98 32.43 36.88
C ILE A 143 -119.25 31.82 38.26
N GLN A 144 -120.01 30.73 38.34
CA GLN A 144 -120.36 30.09 39.61
C GLN A 144 -119.08 29.61 40.34
N SER A 145 -118.82 30.13 41.54
CA SER A 145 -117.59 29.88 42.30
C SER A 145 -117.78 29.94 43.82
N GLY A 146 -116.92 29.22 44.55
CA GLY A 146 -116.90 29.18 46.02
C GLY A 146 -116.42 30.47 46.70
N ASN A 147 -116.07 30.35 47.99
CA ASN A 147 -115.73 31.50 48.83
C ASN A 147 -114.27 31.98 48.65
N ASP A 148 -113.37 31.11 48.20
CA ASP A 148 -111.93 31.34 48.07
C ASP A 148 -111.61 32.20 46.83
N CYS A 149 -112.06 33.46 46.87
CA CYS A 149 -112.05 34.42 45.76
C CYS A 149 -110.64 34.72 45.23
N GLU A 150 -109.65 34.57 46.11
CA GLU A 150 -108.20 34.68 45.89
C GLU A 150 -107.71 33.70 44.82
N SER A 151 -108.45 32.60 44.60
CA SER A 151 -108.17 31.61 43.54
C SER A 151 -108.42 32.14 42.12
N CYS A 152 -109.09 33.29 41.97
CA CYS A 152 -109.46 33.88 40.67
C CYS A 152 -109.13 35.38 40.58
N HIS A 153 -109.19 36.11 41.70
CA HIS A 153 -109.03 37.57 41.76
C HIS A 153 -107.85 37.97 42.67
N THR A 154 -107.11 39.00 42.30
CA THR A 154 -106.03 39.56 43.13
C THR A 154 -106.55 40.55 44.17
N THR A 155 -106.38 40.25 45.46
CA THR A 155 -106.84 41.10 46.58
C THR A 155 -106.18 42.48 46.65
N SER A 156 -105.01 42.67 46.03
CA SER A 156 -104.33 43.98 45.97
C SER A 156 -104.89 44.93 44.91
N LEU A 157 -105.54 44.40 43.85
CA LEU A 157 -106.14 45.15 42.75
C LEU A 157 -107.33 44.34 42.19
N TRP A 158 -108.56 44.77 42.50
CA TRP A 158 -109.80 44.02 42.21
C TRP A 158 -110.26 44.14 40.74
N THR A 159 -109.33 44.02 39.80
CA THR A 159 -109.53 44.21 38.34
C THR A 159 -108.63 43.29 37.50
N GLY A 160 -108.41 42.05 37.96
CA GLY A 160 -107.62 41.05 37.24
C GLY A 160 -108.07 39.62 37.49
N VAL A 161 -108.80 39.03 36.54
CA VAL A 161 -109.15 37.60 36.56
C VAL A 161 -107.95 36.79 36.09
N ARG A 162 -107.38 35.97 36.98
CA ARG A 162 -106.34 35.00 36.63
C ARG A 162 -106.90 33.59 36.71
N PHE A 163 -107.38 33.09 35.57
CA PHE A 163 -107.84 31.71 35.42
C PHE A 163 -106.63 30.75 35.39
N ASP A 164 -106.51 29.86 36.38
CA ASP A 164 -105.54 28.77 36.40
C ASP A 164 -106.27 27.43 36.20
N HIS A 165 -105.93 26.71 35.13
CA HIS A 165 -106.58 25.45 34.79
C HIS A 165 -106.20 24.29 35.73
N ALA A 166 -105.30 24.49 36.69
CA ALA A 166 -104.86 23.46 37.64
C ALA A 166 -105.97 22.82 38.49
N ASN A 167 -107.12 23.49 38.65
CA ASN A 167 -108.25 23.03 39.47
C ASN A 167 -109.52 22.70 38.64
N ILE A 168 -109.40 22.52 37.32
CA ILE A 168 -110.54 22.20 36.44
C ILE A 168 -110.82 20.69 36.45
N THR A 169 -112.10 20.31 36.55
CA THR A 169 -112.57 18.93 36.63
C THR A 169 -113.11 18.35 35.32
N GLY A 170 -113.29 19.18 34.28
CA GLY A 170 -113.72 18.76 32.94
C GLY A 170 -112.55 18.49 32.00
N THR A 171 -112.81 17.81 30.87
CA THR A 171 -111.79 17.60 29.83
C THR A 171 -111.49 18.90 29.06
N CYS A 172 -110.30 19.04 28.48
CA CYS A 172 -109.96 20.22 27.68
C CYS A 172 -110.94 20.43 26.51
N VAL A 173 -111.31 19.36 25.80
CA VAL A 173 -112.18 19.42 24.61
C VAL A 173 -113.62 19.81 24.97
N SER A 174 -114.11 19.44 26.16
CA SER A 174 -115.46 19.84 26.63
C SER A 174 -115.60 21.33 26.99
N CYS A 175 -114.53 22.11 26.94
CA CYS A 175 -114.56 23.58 27.06
C CYS A 175 -113.93 24.28 25.84
N HIS A 176 -112.94 23.66 25.19
CA HIS A 176 -112.26 24.16 23.99
C HIS A 176 -112.85 23.54 22.71
N ASP A 177 -114.18 23.65 22.59
CA ASP A 177 -115.01 23.13 21.50
C ASP A 177 -115.13 24.09 20.30
N GLY A 178 -114.65 25.33 20.43
CA GLY A 178 -114.81 26.42 19.46
C GLY A 178 -116.03 27.32 19.72
N GLY A 179 -116.91 26.97 20.66
CA GLY A 179 -118.07 27.77 21.08
C GLY A 179 -117.90 28.40 22.46
N THR A 180 -117.47 27.61 23.44
CA THR A 180 -117.21 28.05 24.83
C THR A 180 -115.81 28.67 24.96
N ALA A 181 -114.81 28.04 24.34
CA ALA A 181 -113.46 28.58 24.16
C ALA A 181 -112.84 28.02 22.87
N THR A 182 -111.82 28.69 22.33
CA THR A 182 -111.14 28.28 21.09
C THR A 182 -110.34 26.98 21.27
N GLY A 183 -110.60 25.98 20.41
CA GLY A 183 -109.89 24.70 20.35
C GLY A 183 -108.66 24.68 19.44
N LYS A 184 -108.23 23.47 19.03
CA LYS A 184 -107.15 23.29 18.04
C LYS A 184 -107.55 23.93 16.70
N ASP A 185 -106.71 24.80 16.15
CA ASP A 185 -106.94 25.40 14.83
C ASP A 185 -106.41 24.50 13.67
N ALA A 186 -106.74 24.86 12.43
CA ALA A 186 -106.40 24.07 11.24
C ALA A 186 -104.90 24.02 10.87
N LYS A 187 -104.04 24.77 11.57
CA LYS A 187 -102.56 24.70 11.47
C LYS A 187 -101.94 23.92 12.63
N HIS A 188 -102.74 23.47 13.61
CA HIS A 188 -102.29 22.62 14.68
C HIS A 188 -101.76 21.29 14.11
N ILE A 189 -100.58 20.85 14.57
CA ILE A 189 -99.99 19.58 14.15
C ILE A 189 -100.90 18.39 14.52
N LEU A 190 -100.92 17.36 13.68
CA LEU A 190 -101.67 16.13 13.93
C LEU A 190 -101.12 15.43 15.18
N SER A 191 -101.88 15.52 16.28
CA SER A 191 -101.48 15.06 17.61
C SER A 191 -102.66 14.56 18.44
N SER A 192 -102.36 13.84 19.52
CA SER A 192 -103.31 13.24 20.45
C SER A 192 -104.29 14.26 21.07
N THR A 193 -105.35 13.76 21.70
CA THR A 193 -106.32 14.57 22.46
C THR A 193 -105.79 15.01 23.84
N ASN A 194 -104.64 14.52 24.29
CA ASN A 194 -104.01 14.89 25.55
C ASN A 194 -103.30 16.26 25.44
N CYS A 195 -104.07 17.34 25.49
CA CYS A 195 -103.56 18.70 25.33
C CYS A 195 -102.43 19.04 26.34
N SER A 196 -102.51 18.48 27.56
CA SER A 196 -101.51 18.60 28.63
C SER A 196 -100.17 17.90 28.36
N ALA A 197 -100.08 17.00 27.38
CA ALA A 197 -98.78 16.42 26.96
C ALA A 197 -97.91 17.42 26.18
N CYS A 198 -98.48 18.52 25.70
CA CYS A 198 -97.78 19.53 24.90
C CYS A 198 -97.91 20.95 25.51
N HIS A 199 -99.11 21.37 25.94
CA HIS A 199 -99.36 22.71 26.46
C HIS A 199 -99.37 22.77 28.00
N SER A 200 -98.79 23.84 28.55
CA SER A 200 -98.91 24.15 29.98
C SER A 200 -100.33 24.62 30.31
N THR A 201 -101.00 23.88 31.19
CA THR A 201 -102.34 24.21 31.69
C THR A 201 -102.37 25.51 32.50
N ARG A 202 -101.31 25.83 33.25
CA ARG A 202 -101.26 27.05 34.07
C ARG A 202 -101.03 28.35 33.28
N ARG A 203 -100.40 28.26 32.11
CA ARG A 203 -100.15 29.37 31.18
C ARG A 203 -100.05 28.82 29.76
N TRP A 204 -101.13 28.95 28.99
CA TRP A 204 -101.16 28.46 27.61
C TRP A 204 -100.13 29.21 26.76
N SER A 205 -99.28 28.46 26.05
CA SER A 205 -98.27 28.98 25.14
C SER A 205 -98.18 28.10 23.89
N PRO A 206 -97.69 28.64 22.75
CA PRO A 206 -97.21 27.83 21.64
C PRO A 206 -96.13 26.85 22.11
N VAL A 207 -96.13 25.65 21.53
CA VAL A 207 -95.25 24.55 21.95
C VAL A 207 -94.03 24.52 21.03
N THR A 208 -92.86 24.84 21.58
CA THR A 208 -91.60 24.95 20.83
C THR A 208 -90.88 23.62 20.64
N ARG A 209 -91.26 22.57 21.40
CA ARG A 209 -90.80 21.19 21.24
C ARG A 209 -91.94 20.23 21.56
N VAL A 210 -92.27 19.37 20.62
CA VAL A 210 -93.23 18.26 20.78
C VAL A 210 -92.47 16.94 21.02
N ASP A 211 -93.13 15.97 21.63
CA ASP A 211 -92.67 14.58 21.63
C ASP A 211 -93.29 13.83 20.46
N HIS A 212 -92.49 13.03 19.74
CA HIS A 212 -92.96 12.28 18.58
C HIS A 212 -93.97 11.18 18.93
N ILE A 213 -94.03 10.71 20.19
CA ILE A 213 -95.03 9.72 20.63
C ILE A 213 -96.46 10.27 20.65
N GLU A 214 -96.62 11.58 20.78
CA GLU A 214 -97.92 12.27 20.83
C GLU A 214 -98.41 12.72 19.44
N LEU A 215 -97.65 12.45 18.37
CA LEU A 215 -97.94 12.85 16.99
C LEU A 215 -98.43 11.68 16.13
N SER A 216 -99.10 11.99 15.02
CA SER A 216 -99.48 10.99 14.01
C SER A 216 -99.12 11.43 12.59
N GLY A 217 -98.53 10.51 11.82
CA GLY A 217 -98.05 10.74 10.44
C GLY A 217 -96.77 9.98 10.12
N THR A 218 -96.21 10.21 8.93
CA THR A 218 -94.87 9.71 8.57
C THR A 218 -93.81 10.78 8.85
N CYS A 219 -92.54 10.39 8.98
CA CYS A 219 -91.46 11.35 9.19
C CYS A 219 -91.43 12.43 8.10
N THR A 220 -91.64 12.05 6.84
CA THR A 220 -91.65 12.98 5.69
C THR A 220 -92.88 13.87 5.60
N SER A 221 -94.05 13.44 6.13
CA SER A 221 -95.24 14.31 6.14
C SER A 221 -95.08 15.53 7.05
N CYS A 222 -94.28 15.41 8.12
CA CYS A 222 -93.98 16.52 9.05
C CYS A 222 -92.64 17.21 8.73
N HIS A 223 -91.57 16.46 8.48
CA HIS A 223 -90.25 16.98 8.10
C HIS A 223 -90.18 17.29 6.60
N ASN A 224 -91.09 18.16 6.16
CA ASN A 224 -91.29 18.59 4.79
C ASN A 224 -90.62 19.95 4.48
N GLY A 225 -90.03 20.63 5.48
CA GLY A 225 -89.43 21.96 5.36
C GLY A 225 -90.37 23.14 5.66
N SER A 226 -91.69 22.91 5.73
CA SER A 226 -92.72 23.91 6.06
C SER A 226 -93.40 23.68 7.42
N THR A 227 -93.58 22.42 7.85
CA THR A 227 -94.19 22.07 9.14
C THR A 227 -93.10 21.85 10.21
N ALA A 228 -92.07 21.08 9.87
CA ALA A 228 -90.82 20.96 10.60
C ALA A 228 -89.64 20.93 9.61
N ALA A 229 -88.43 21.21 10.10
CA ALA A 229 -87.22 21.21 9.28
C ALA A 229 -87.02 19.84 8.59
N GLY A 230 -86.95 19.86 7.27
CA GLY A 230 -86.80 18.65 6.45
C GLY A 230 -85.37 18.09 6.42
N LYS A 231 -85.18 17.00 5.66
CA LYS A 231 -83.85 16.46 5.36
C LYS A 231 -82.96 17.59 4.79
N PRO A 232 -81.83 17.98 5.42
CA PRO A 232 -80.97 19.03 4.89
C PRO A 232 -80.42 18.70 3.50
N GLY A 233 -80.02 19.71 2.72
CA GLY A 233 -79.48 19.51 1.36
C GLY A 233 -78.18 18.70 1.26
N LYS A 234 -77.57 18.32 2.39
CA LYS A 234 -76.42 17.40 2.50
C LYS A 234 -76.78 16.04 3.14
N HIS A 235 -78.07 15.75 3.33
CA HIS A 235 -78.52 14.47 3.90
C HIS A 235 -78.21 13.32 2.93
N VAL A 236 -77.62 12.23 3.43
CA VAL A 236 -77.32 11.03 2.64
C VAL A 236 -78.60 10.48 2.01
N ALA A 237 -78.57 10.16 0.70
CA ALA A 237 -79.73 9.61 0.01
C ALA A 237 -80.08 8.22 0.60
N THR A 238 -81.31 8.07 1.10
CA THR A 238 -81.80 6.82 1.70
C THR A 238 -83.31 6.70 1.56
N THR A 239 -83.75 5.48 1.23
CA THR A 239 -85.15 5.03 1.17
C THR A 239 -85.60 4.30 2.44
N SER A 240 -84.68 4.04 3.38
CA SER A 240 -84.98 3.37 4.65
C SER A 240 -85.73 4.28 5.63
N ASP A 241 -86.49 3.69 6.55
CA ASP A 241 -87.17 4.42 7.62
C ASP A 241 -86.19 5.23 8.47
N CYS A 242 -86.55 6.48 8.77
CA CYS A 242 -85.67 7.43 9.46
C CYS A 242 -85.22 6.94 10.85
N SER A 243 -86.05 6.14 11.52
CA SER A 243 -85.79 5.52 12.84
C SER A 243 -84.67 4.47 12.83
N ILE A 244 -84.28 3.95 11.66
CA ILE A 244 -83.13 3.04 11.52
C ILE A 244 -81.81 3.81 11.71
N CYS A 245 -81.79 5.10 11.39
CA CYS A 245 -80.59 5.94 11.48
C CYS A 245 -80.63 6.94 12.66
N HIS A 246 -81.82 7.45 13.02
CA HIS A 246 -82.00 8.50 14.04
C HIS A 246 -82.83 8.02 15.23
N SER A 247 -82.43 8.41 16.44
CA SER A 247 -83.28 8.28 17.63
C SER A 247 -84.48 9.23 17.53
N THR A 248 -85.69 8.70 17.73
CA THR A 248 -86.94 9.46 17.65
C THR A 248 -87.25 10.23 18.94
N ILE A 249 -86.75 9.78 20.09
CA ILE A 249 -87.02 10.38 21.42
C ILE A 249 -86.15 11.64 21.63
N ALA A 250 -84.91 11.60 21.13
CA ALA A 250 -84.02 12.75 21.02
C ALA A 250 -83.32 12.68 19.67
N TRP A 251 -83.66 13.59 18.75
CA TRP A 251 -83.15 13.59 17.38
C TRP A 251 -81.67 13.99 17.34
N THR A 252 -80.81 13.01 17.59
CA THR A 252 -79.36 13.10 17.41
C THR A 252 -79.01 13.04 15.92
N PRO A 253 -77.81 13.49 15.52
CA PRO A 253 -77.17 13.02 14.29
C PRO A 253 -77.26 11.49 14.20
N ALA A 254 -77.35 10.97 12.98
CA ALA A 254 -77.47 9.53 12.79
C ALA A 254 -76.23 8.82 13.33
N ASN A 255 -76.42 7.79 14.16
CA ASN A 255 -75.31 6.94 14.58
C ASN A 255 -75.00 5.96 13.45
N PHE A 256 -74.25 6.44 12.45
CA PHE A 256 -73.93 5.69 11.25
C PHE A 256 -72.92 4.58 11.58
N ASP A 257 -73.40 3.34 11.66
CA ASP A 257 -72.53 2.19 11.80
C ASP A 257 -71.80 1.91 10.48
N HIS A 258 -70.48 2.05 10.52
CA HIS A 258 -69.61 1.85 9.37
C HIS A 258 -69.39 0.36 9.03
N THR A 259 -69.82 -0.59 9.87
CA THR A 259 -69.68 -2.04 9.59
C THR A 259 -70.40 -2.48 8.32
N ALA A 260 -71.45 -1.76 7.90
CA ALA A 260 -72.22 -2.02 6.69
C ALA A 260 -71.79 -1.16 5.46
N ALA A 261 -70.73 -0.36 5.57
CA ALA A 261 -70.30 0.54 4.50
C ALA A 261 -69.48 -0.20 3.41
N THR A 262 -70.00 -0.24 2.19
CA THR A 262 -69.43 -1.03 1.06
C THR A 262 -68.54 -0.22 0.10
N GLY A 263 -67.99 0.92 0.53
CA GLY A 263 -67.14 1.80 -0.27
C GLY A 263 -66.00 2.40 0.55
N ASN A 264 -64.98 2.98 -0.12
CA ASN A 264 -63.86 3.59 0.59
C ASN A 264 -64.31 4.84 1.38
N CYS A 265 -63.66 5.10 2.53
CA CYS A 265 -64.09 6.18 3.43
C CYS A 265 -64.10 7.55 2.73
N ALA A 266 -63.11 7.79 1.86
CA ALA A 266 -62.92 9.06 1.15
C ALA A 266 -64.05 9.40 0.16
N SER A 267 -64.78 8.42 -0.39
CA SER A 267 -65.89 8.70 -1.32
C SER A 267 -67.08 9.38 -0.63
N CYS A 268 -67.31 9.08 0.65
CA CYS A 268 -68.30 9.75 1.49
C CYS A 268 -67.69 10.94 2.26
N HIS A 269 -66.52 10.76 2.87
CA HIS A 269 -65.79 11.77 3.65
C HIS A 269 -64.99 12.73 2.75
N ASN A 270 -65.67 13.30 1.75
CA ASN A 270 -65.13 14.17 0.71
C ASN A 270 -65.31 15.68 1.03
N GLY A 271 -65.87 16.05 2.18
CA GLY A 271 -66.17 17.44 2.58
C GLY A 271 -67.50 18.01 2.05
N THR A 272 -68.10 17.38 1.03
CA THR A 272 -69.41 17.74 0.47
C THR A 272 -70.53 16.85 1.01
N THR A 273 -70.34 15.52 1.00
CA THR A 273 -71.33 14.51 1.44
C THR A 273 -71.26 14.27 2.96
N ALA A 274 -70.07 13.97 3.48
CA ALA A 274 -69.76 13.96 4.92
C ALA A 274 -68.50 14.78 5.19
N THR A 275 -68.28 15.18 6.45
CA THR A 275 -67.06 15.89 6.87
C THR A 275 -65.84 15.03 6.60
N GLY A 276 -64.98 15.50 5.69
CA GLY A 276 -63.72 14.86 5.33
C GLY A 276 -62.58 15.20 6.29
N LYS A 277 -61.37 14.94 5.83
CA LYS A 277 -60.14 15.51 6.43
C LYS A 277 -60.26 17.04 6.43
N ASP A 278 -60.20 17.66 7.62
CA ASP A 278 -60.18 19.11 7.72
C ASP A 278 -58.79 19.70 7.39
N ALA A 279 -58.68 21.03 7.28
CA ALA A 279 -57.45 21.69 6.86
C ALA A 279 -56.27 21.62 7.87
N LYS A 280 -56.49 21.08 9.08
CA LYS A 280 -55.45 20.76 10.08
C LYS A 280 -55.12 19.28 10.13
N HIS A 281 -55.92 18.43 9.48
CA HIS A 281 -55.64 17.00 9.35
C HIS A 281 -54.32 16.83 8.59
N ILE A 282 -53.43 15.98 9.12
CA ILE A 282 -52.15 15.69 8.47
C ILE A 282 -52.38 15.09 7.08
N ALA A 283 -51.50 15.37 6.13
CA ALA A 283 -51.56 14.74 4.82
C ALA A 283 -51.30 13.23 4.97
N SER A 284 -52.22 12.41 4.45
CA SER A 284 -52.21 10.95 4.63
C SER A 284 -53.03 10.24 3.55
N SER A 285 -52.89 8.91 3.47
CA SER A 285 -53.55 8.02 2.52
C SER A 285 -55.08 8.14 2.56
N THR A 286 -55.76 7.62 1.54
CA THR A 286 -57.24 7.54 1.50
C THR A 286 -57.82 6.45 2.41
N ARG A 287 -56.98 5.73 3.15
CA ARG A 287 -57.30 4.55 3.96
C ARG A 287 -57.52 4.91 5.42
N CYS A 288 -58.64 5.58 5.71
CA CYS A 288 -58.92 6.16 7.02
C CYS A 288 -58.90 5.12 8.17
N GLU A 289 -59.27 3.86 7.90
CA GLU A 289 -59.33 2.79 8.89
C GLU A 289 -57.95 2.28 9.36
N ALA A 290 -56.88 2.64 8.66
CA ALA A 290 -55.51 2.37 9.10
C ALA A 290 -55.03 3.29 10.24
N CYS A 291 -55.77 4.38 10.51
CA CYS A 291 -55.48 5.32 11.60
C CYS A 291 -56.66 5.46 12.58
N HIS A 292 -57.91 5.53 12.10
CA HIS A 292 -59.09 5.76 12.92
C HIS A 292 -59.93 4.49 13.11
N GLY A 293 -60.45 4.29 14.33
CA GLY A 293 -61.43 3.24 14.60
C GLY A 293 -62.75 3.49 13.86
N THR A 294 -63.21 2.52 13.08
CA THR A 294 -64.44 2.61 12.27
C THR A 294 -65.73 2.63 13.09
N VAL A 295 -65.72 2.05 14.29
CA VAL A 295 -66.88 2.00 15.21
C VAL A 295 -66.89 3.18 16.19
N ALA A 296 -65.72 3.75 16.50
CA ALA A 296 -65.58 4.87 17.43
C ALA A 296 -64.45 5.80 16.96
N TRP A 297 -64.82 6.92 16.34
CA TRP A 297 -63.86 7.88 15.80
C TRP A 297 -63.17 8.66 16.92
N SER A 298 -61.84 8.50 17.03
CA SER A 298 -61.01 9.16 18.03
C SER A 298 -59.87 9.95 17.37
N PRO A 299 -59.42 11.07 17.95
CA PRO A 299 -58.18 11.74 17.56
C PRO A 299 -56.97 10.80 17.71
N VAL A 300 -56.20 10.66 16.64
CA VAL A 300 -55.13 9.67 16.55
C VAL A 300 -53.84 10.23 17.15
N THR A 301 -53.42 9.68 18.29
CA THR A 301 -52.24 10.14 19.04
C THR A 301 -50.91 9.53 18.56
N ARG A 302 -50.98 8.49 17.74
CA ARG A 302 -49.85 7.86 17.04
C ARG A 302 -50.30 7.37 15.67
N VAL A 303 -49.54 7.72 14.64
CA VAL A 303 -49.80 7.34 13.23
C VAL A 303 -48.74 6.38 12.73
N ASP A 304 -49.09 5.54 11.75
CA ASP A 304 -48.09 4.80 10.99
C ASP A 304 -47.45 5.73 9.94
N HIS A 305 -46.12 5.71 9.83
CA HIS A 305 -45.39 6.50 8.85
C HIS A 305 -45.63 6.05 7.40
N ILE A 306 -46.13 4.82 7.17
CA ILE A 306 -46.49 4.30 5.85
C ILE A 306 -47.81 4.93 5.34
N GLU A 307 -48.72 5.28 6.26
CA GLU A 307 -50.06 5.77 5.91
C GLU A 307 -50.13 7.32 5.85
N VAL A 308 -49.07 8.04 6.22
CA VAL A 308 -48.96 9.52 6.10
C VAL A 308 -48.14 9.92 4.88
N THR A 309 -48.36 11.13 4.36
CA THR A 309 -47.76 11.58 3.09
C THR A 309 -47.17 12.98 3.19
N GLY A 310 -45.85 13.10 3.03
CA GLY A 310 -45.11 14.37 3.10
C GLY A 310 -43.64 14.11 3.43
N SER A 311 -42.78 15.13 3.38
CA SER A 311 -41.41 15.01 3.92
C SER A 311 -41.41 15.24 5.42
N CYS A 312 -40.48 14.59 6.16
CA CYS A 312 -40.53 14.54 7.63
C CYS A 312 -40.65 15.92 8.29
N SER A 313 -39.95 16.94 7.79
CA SER A 313 -40.00 18.31 8.32
C SER A 313 -41.30 19.07 8.08
N THR A 314 -42.16 18.64 7.15
CA THR A 314 -43.49 19.24 6.98
C THR A 314 -44.45 18.89 8.12
N CYS A 315 -44.25 17.75 8.79
CA CYS A 315 -45.00 17.35 9.99
C CYS A 315 -44.21 17.59 11.28
N HIS A 316 -42.92 17.22 11.32
CA HIS A 316 -42.00 17.44 12.45
C HIS A 316 -41.46 18.88 12.45
N ASN A 317 -42.39 19.83 12.51
CA ASN A 317 -42.17 21.28 12.47
C ASN A 317 -42.30 21.94 13.87
N GLY A 318 -42.66 21.18 14.92
CA GLY A 318 -42.87 21.69 16.28
C GLY A 318 -44.30 22.16 16.58
N SER A 319 -45.16 22.29 15.57
CA SER A 319 -46.59 22.65 15.70
C SER A 319 -47.56 21.54 15.31
N THR A 320 -47.20 20.66 14.36
CA THR A 320 -48.02 19.52 13.90
C THR A 320 -47.61 18.23 14.62
N ALA A 321 -46.31 17.98 14.69
CA ALA A 321 -45.68 16.97 15.53
C ALA A 321 -44.36 17.52 16.11
N THR A 322 -43.85 16.89 17.17
CA THR A 322 -42.57 17.26 17.81
C THR A 322 -41.46 17.35 16.77
N GLY A 323 -40.95 18.56 16.54
CA GLY A 323 -39.93 18.82 15.54
C GLY A 323 -38.52 18.47 16.00
N LYS A 324 -37.54 18.78 15.15
CA LYS A 324 -36.12 18.78 15.54
C LYS A 324 -35.95 19.73 16.75
N PRO A 325 -35.56 19.25 17.95
CA PRO A 325 -35.41 20.11 19.12
C PRO A 325 -34.26 21.12 18.93
N ALA A 326 -34.20 22.16 19.76
CA ALA A 326 -33.24 23.26 19.60
C ALA A 326 -31.75 22.85 19.68
N ASN A 327 -31.45 21.66 20.22
CA ASN A 327 -30.12 21.05 20.26
C ASN A 327 -29.88 19.99 19.16
N HIS A 328 -30.78 19.84 18.19
CA HIS A 328 -30.64 18.90 17.08
C HIS A 328 -29.60 19.39 16.06
N ILE A 329 -28.76 18.48 15.57
CA ILE A 329 -27.71 18.78 14.59
C ILE A 329 -28.35 19.25 13.25
N ALA A 330 -27.79 20.31 12.65
CA ALA A 330 -28.22 20.82 11.36
C ALA A 330 -28.13 19.73 10.28
N SER A 331 -29.24 19.44 9.61
CA SER A 331 -29.43 18.23 8.80
C SER A 331 -30.60 18.40 7.82
N GLY A 332 -30.58 17.64 6.72
CA GLY A 332 -31.61 17.65 5.66
C GLY A 332 -32.99 17.17 6.12
N ASN A 333 -33.93 17.05 5.16
CA ASN A 333 -35.31 16.66 5.44
C ASN A 333 -35.50 15.13 5.52
N ASP A 334 -34.52 14.38 5.05
CA ASP A 334 -34.53 12.93 4.85
C ASP A 334 -34.15 12.24 6.17
N CYS A 335 -35.02 12.36 7.18
CA CYS A 335 -34.74 11.95 8.56
C CYS A 335 -34.46 10.45 8.71
N GLU A 336 -34.99 9.62 7.81
CA GLU A 336 -34.70 8.19 7.66
C GLU A 336 -33.21 7.87 7.48
N SER A 337 -32.41 8.83 7.00
CA SER A 337 -30.94 8.72 6.91
C SER A 337 -30.25 8.64 8.28
N CYS A 338 -30.92 9.04 9.37
CA CYS A 338 -30.39 9.08 10.73
C CYS A 338 -31.28 8.39 11.77
N HIS A 339 -32.58 8.23 11.50
CA HIS A 339 -33.57 7.68 12.44
C HIS A 339 -34.30 6.49 11.84
N SER A 340 -34.48 5.43 12.64
CA SER A 340 -35.43 4.36 12.31
C SER A 340 -36.85 4.91 12.33
N THR A 341 -37.52 4.91 11.17
CA THR A 341 -38.89 5.43 11.01
C THR A 341 -39.96 4.51 11.58
N THR A 342 -39.70 3.20 11.67
CA THR A 342 -40.60 2.22 12.29
C THR A 342 -40.44 2.15 13.80
N THR A 343 -39.24 2.41 14.31
CA THR A 343 -38.89 2.39 15.74
C THR A 343 -38.05 3.59 16.10
N TRP A 344 -38.71 4.75 16.25
CA TRP A 344 -38.05 6.05 16.49
C TRP A 344 -37.25 6.08 17.79
N SER A 345 -36.00 5.67 17.66
CA SER A 345 -34.97 5.51 18.68
C SER A 345 -33.91 6.61 18.49
N GLY A 346 -32.90 6.63 19.37
CA GLY A 346 -31.79 7.57 19.27
C GLY A 346 -31.13 7.50 17.89
N ALA A 347 -30.78 8.66 17.33
CA ALA A 347 -30.25 8.76 15.97
C ALA A 347 -29.02 7.85 15.78
N ARG A 348 -29.07 6.96 14.79
CA ARG A 348 -27.87 6.31 14.26
C ARG A 348 -27.17 7.35 13.38
N PHE A 349 -26.39 8.22 14.01
CA PHE A 349 -25.68 9.31 13.34
C PHE A 349 -24.51 8.78 12.49
N ASP A 350 -24.84 8.32 11.29
CA ASP A 350 -23.88 8.11 10.21
C ASP A 350 -23.55 9.48 9.57
N HIS A 351 -22.26 9.83 9.53
CA HIS A 351 -21.81 11.10 8.96
C HIS A 351 -21.85 11.08 7.42
N SER A 352 -22.22 9.97 6.78
CA SER A 352 -22.38 9.86 5.31
C SER A 352 -23.38 10.86 4.73
N ASN A 353 -24.40 11.24 5.50
CA ASN A 353 -25.48 12.16 5.09
C ASN A 353 -25.33 13.59 5.68
N VAL A 354 -24.15 13.93 6.22
CA VAL A 354 -23.87 15.26 6.79
C VAL A 354 -23.41 16.25 5.70
N THR A 355 -24.14 17.36 5.57
CA THR A 355 -23.89 18.38 4.53
C THR A 355 -23.02 19.56 5.01
N GLY A 356 -22.71 19.64 6.31
CA GLY A 356 -21.80 20.63 6.90
C GLY A 356 -20.35 20.14 6.98
N THR A 357 -19.40 21.06 7.14
CA THR A 357 -18.01 20.69 7.42
C THR A 357 -17.89 20.10 8.82
N CYS A 358 -17.01 19.12 9.03
CA CYS A 358 -16.88 18.44 10.32
C CYS A 358 -16.60 19.41 11.49
N THR A 359 -15.83 20.47 11.23
CA THR A 359 -15.51 21.53 12.20
C THR A 359 -16.69 22.44 12.56
N SER A 360 -17.74 22.52 11.74
CA SER A 360 -18.94 23.30 12.09
C SER A 360 -19.74 22.67 13.24
N CYS A 361 -19.69 21.33 13.41
CA CYS A 361 -20.35 20.61 14.49
C CYS A 361 -19.37 20.14 15.58
N HIS A 362 -18.19 19.61 15.21
CA HIS A 362 -17.14 19.22 16.16
C HIS A 362 -16.31 20.43 16.60
N ASN A 363 -17.01 21.39 17.21
CA ASN A 363 -16.51 22.67 17.68
C ASN A 363 -16.27 22.71 19.21
N GLY A 364 -16.60 21.64 19.94
CA GLY A 364 -16.49 21.54 21.41
C GLY A 364 -17.72 22.00 22.19
N SER A 365 -18.74 22.56 21.52
CA SER A 365 -20.01 23.00 22.10
C SER A 365 -21.20 22.21 21.54
N THR A 366 -21.31 22.06 20.22
CA THR A 366 -22.38 21.29 19.55
C THR A 366 -22.12 19.79 19.59
N ALA A 367 -20.87 19.38 19.36
CA ALA A 367 -20.36 18.03 19.53
C ALA A 367 -18.89 18.10 19.97
N THR A 368 -18.39 17.02 20.58
CA THR A 368 -17.00 16.91 21.05
C THR A 368 -16.03 17.24 19.92
N GLY A 369 -15.27 18.32 20.09
CA GLY A 369 -14.35 18.83 19.07
C GLY A 369 -13.09 17.97 18.89
N LYS A 370 -12.22 18.37 17.97
CA LYS A 370 -10.84 17.84 17.92
C LYS A 370 -10.19 18.07 19.30
N PRO A 371 -9.83 17.04 20.09
CA PRO A 371 -9.19 17.24 21.39
C PRO A 371 -7.81 17.87 21.20
N SER A 372 -7.25 18.48 22.26
CA SER A 372 -5.95 19.19 22.20
C SER A 372 -4.74 18.34 21.80
N LYS A 373 -4.87 17.00 21.78
CA LYS A 373 -3.88 16.05 21.28
C LYS A 373 -4.14 15.53 19.86
N HIS A 374 -5.21 15.97 19.20
CA HIS A 374 -5.54 15.57 17.82
C HIS A 374 -4.46 16.08 16.85
N VAL A 375 -4.00 15.22 15.94
CA VAL A 375 -3.00 15.60 14.93
C VAL A 375 -3.48 16.77 14.07
N ALA A 376 -2.60 17.73 13.77
CA ALA A 376 -2.92 18.85 12.89
C ALA A 376 -3.18 18.32 11.47
N THR A 377 -4.38 18.57 10.93
CA THR A 377 -4.75 18.14 9.57
C THR A 377 -5.81 19.05 8.98
N THR A 378 -5.60 19.38 7.69
CA THR A 378 -6.50 20.14 6.80
C THR A 378 -7.39 19.23 5.95
N SER A 379 -7.14 17.92 5.93
CA SER A 379 -7.93 16.94 5.18
C SER A 379 -9.32 16.72 5.80
N ASP A 380 -10.29 16.31 4.97
CA ASP A 380 -11.60 15.84 5.42
C ASP A 380 -11.45 14.74 6.49
N CYS A 381 -12.19 14.85 7.61
CA CYS A 381 -12.04 13.90 8.72
C CYS A 381 -12.37 12.45 8.32
N LYS A 382 -13.18 12.25 7.27
CA LYS A 382 -13.51 10.94 6.68
C LYS A 382 -12.31 10.19 6.07
N VAL A 383 -11.17 10.86 5.90
CA VAL A 383 -9.91 10.24 5.44
C VAL A 383 -9.28 9.39 6.56
N CYS A 384 -9.41 9.83 7.82
CA CYS A 384 -8.81 9.14 8.98
C CYS A 384 -9.84 8.41 9.85
N HIS A 385 -11.11 8.84 9.85
CA HIS A 385 -12.17 8.29 10.69
C HIS A 385 -13.29 7.67 9.86
N SER A 386 -13.77 6.50 10.29
CA SER A 386 -15.02 5.92 9.80
C SER A 386 -16.20 6.83 10.15
N THR A 387 -16.97 7.24 9.14
CA THR A 387 -18.15 8.11 9.27
C THR A 387 -19.39 7.36 9.77
N VAL A 388 -19.50 6.06 9.49
CA VAL A 388 -20.68 5.22 9.79
C VAL A 388 -20.68 4.73 11.24
N ALA A 389 -19.49 4.61 11.83
CA ALA A 389 -19.26 4.37 13.24
C ALA A 389 -17.93 5.03 13.60
N TRP A 390 -17.96 6.05 14.47
CA TRP A 390 -16.77 6.85 14.79
C TRP A 390 -15.79 6.08 15.68
N THR A 391 -14.96 5.27 15.04
CA THR A 391 -13.81 4.63 15.68
C THR A 391 -12.72 5.67 15.99
N PRO A 392 -11.75 5.32 16.86
CA PRO A 392 -10.42 5.92 16.79
C PRO A 392 -9.92 5.93 15.34
N ALA A 393 -9.11 6.92 14.99
CA ALA A 393 -8.64 7.08 13.62
C ALA A 393 -7.98 5.78 13.13
N ASN A 394 -8.49 5.20 12.04
CA ASN A 394 -7.75 4.16 11.33
C ASN A 394 -6.68 4.90 10.52
N PHE A 395 -5.58 5.22 11.19
CA PHE A 395 -4.53 6.08 10.66
C PHE A 395 -3.70 5.30 9.64
N ASP A 396 -4.21 5.23 8.42
CA ASP A 396 -3.47 4.73 7.27
C ASP A 396 -2.31 5.68 6.95
N HIS A 397 -1.12 5.26 7.37
CA HIS A 397 0.14 5.96 7.14
C HIS A 397 0.45 6.17 5.65
N ALA A 398 -0.19 5.45 4.71
CA ALA A 398 -0.01 5.70 3.28
C ALA A 398 -0.46 7.12 2.84
N ASN A 399 -1.29 7.79 3.66
CA ASN A 399 -1.75 9.16 3.43
C ASN A 399 -1.10 10.17 4.41
N ALA A 400 -0.13 9.76 5.22
CA ALA A 400 0.52 10.62 6.22
C ALA A 400 1.73 11.38 5.62
N SER A 401 1.66 12.71 5.60
CA SER A 401 2.73 13.56 5.06
C SER A 401 3.66 14.10 6.16
N GLY A 402 4.91 13.65 6.18
CA GLY A 402 5.98 14.16 7.04
C GLY A 402 6.72 13.07 7.83
N ASN A 403 7.82 13.44 8.50
CA ASN A 403 8.62 12.47 9.25
C ASN A 403 7.85 11.90 10.45
N CYS A 404 7.85 10.57 10.62
CA CYS A 404 7.13 9.86 11.69
C CYS A 404 7.35 10.46 13.09
N SER A 405 8.59 10.86 13.40
CA SER A 405 8.99 11.46 14.69
C SER A 405 8.30 12.79 15.02
N THR A 406 7.74 13.51 14.04
CA THR A 406 6.97 14.74 14.27
C THR A 406 5.66 14.48 15.01
N CYS A 407 5.04 13.33 14.78
CA CYS A 407 3.80 12.90 15.45
C CYS A 407 4.09 11.90 16.57
N HIS A 408 4.98 10.93 16.34
CA HIS A 408 5.44 9.96 17.34
C HIS A 408 6.52 10.55 18.25
N ASN A 409 6.15 11.65 18.91
CA ASN A 409 6.98 12.47 19.79
C ASN A 409 6.74 12.20 21.30
N GLY A 410 5.82 11.29 21.65
CA GLY A 410 5.44 10.98 23.03
C GLY A 410 4.34 11.88 23.63
N SER A 411 4.00 13.00 22.98
CA SER A 411 2.95 13.94 23.40
C SER A 411 1.71 13.86 22.50
N THR A 412 1.91 13.86 21.17
CA THR A 412 0.85 13.80 20.14
C THR A 412 0.43 12.34 19.89
N ALA A 413 1.39 11.46 19.63
CA ALA A 413 1.21 10.00 19.57
C ALA A 413 2.34 9.31 20.34
N THR A 414 2.13 8.04 20.72
CA THR A 414 3.13 7.21 21.40
C THR A 414 4.43 7.20 20.60
N GLY A 415 5.49 7.77 21.17
CA GLY A 415 6.80 7.82 20.52
C GLY A 415 7.53 6.48 20.57
N LYS A 416 8.80 6.50 20.16
CA LYS A 416 9.73 5.41 20.46
C LYS A 416 9.72 5.16 21.98
N ASN A 417 9.53 3.90 22.39
CA ASN A 417 9.68 3.45 23.78
C ASN A 417 11.07 3.90 24.30
N PRO A 418 11.25 4.33 25.56
CA PRO A 418 12.58 4.55 26.14
C PRO A 418 13.55 3.36 26.04
N GLN A 419 13.03 2.14 25.82
CA GLN A 419 13.80 0.90 25.54
C GLN A 419 13.88 0.56 24.04
N HIS A 420 13.40 1.42 23.14
CA HIS A 420 13.51 1.25 21.70
C HIS A 420 14.96 1.48 21.27
N ILE A 421 15.47 0.60 20.40
CA ILE A 421 16.81 0.73 19.81
C ILE A 421 17.03 2.14 19.22
N ALA A 422 18.19 2.73 19.49
CA ALA A 422 18.57 4.00 18.87
C ALA A 422 18.62 3.82 17.34
N SER A 423 17.94 4.72 16.62
CA SER A 423 17.58 4.53 15.22
C SER A 423 17.08 5.81 14.58
N SER A 424 17.09 5.86 13.24
CA SER A 424 16.74 7.01 12.41
C SER A 424 15.31 7.53 12.65
N THR A 425 14.98 8.68 12.07
CA THR A 425 13.60 9.22 12.08
C THR A 425 12.67 8.55 11.06
N ARG A 426 13.18 7.61 10.24
CA ARG A 426 12.47 6.91 9.16
C ARG A 426 11.92 5.56 9.62
N CYS A 427 10.89 5.60 10.48
CA CYS A 427 10.36 4.40 11.13
C CYS A 427 9.83 3.33 10.13
N ASP A 428 9.38 3.77 8.97
CA ASP A 428 8.92 2.96 7.82
C ASP A 428 10.00 2.07 7.21
N ALA A 429 11.29 2.34 7.46
CA ALA A 429 12.38 1.47 7.02
C ALA A 429 12.53 0.19 7.88
N CYS A 430 11.95 0.16 9.09
CA CYS A 430 11.98 -0.99 9.99
C CYS A 430 10.58 -1.56 10.27
N HIS A 431 9.57 -0.70 10.46
CA HIS A 431 8.19 -1.11 10.77
C HIS A 431 7.29 -1.04 9.53
N SER A 432 6.43 -2.04 9.35
CA SER A 432 5.33 -1.94 8.39
C SER A 432 4.36 -0.84 8.83
N THR A 433 4.20 0.15 7.95
CA THR A 433 3.28 1.30 8.11
C THR A 433 1.80 0.90 8.08
N VAL A 434 1.49 -0.29 7.53
CA VAL A 434 0.14 -0.86 7.43
C VAL A 434 -0.18 -1.80 8.61
N ALA A 435 0.83 -2.45 9.19
CA ALA A 435 0.66 -3.38 10.31
C ALA A 435 1.87 -3.30 11.25
N TRP A 436 1.76 -2.45 12.29
CA TRP A 436 2.89 -2.12 13.17
C TRP A 436 3.25 -3.27 14.13
N THR A 437 4.05 -4.22 13.66
CA THR A 437 4.58 -5.33 14.47
C THR A 437 5.90 -4.96 15.16
N PRO A 438 6.27 -5.68 16.23
CA PRO A 438 7.66 -5.71 16.70
C PRO A 438 8.59 -6.18 15.58
N VAL A 439 9.72 -5.50 15.43
CA VAL A 439 10.68 -5.75 14.34
C VAL A 439 11.61 -6.89 14.74
N THR A 440 11.47 -8.03 14.08
CA THR A 440 12.31 -9.22 14.32
C THR A 440 13.65 -9.18 13.59
N ARG A 441 13.82 -8.27 12.62
CA ARG A 441 15.05 -8.05 11.86
C ARG A 441 15.16 -6.58 11.45
N VAL A 442 16.24 -5.93 11.82
CA VAL A 442 16.52 -4.52 11.48
C VAL A 442 17.46 -4.40 10.28
N ASP A 443 17.44 -3.26 9.61
CA ASP A 443 18.54 -2.83 8.74
C ASP A 443 19.59 -2.11 9.61
N HIS A 444 20.86 -2.50 9.48
CA HIS A 444 21.96 -1.87 10.19
C HIS A 444 22.24 -0.43 9.73
N LEU A 445 21.72 -0.02 8.56
CA LEU A 445 21.78 1.36 8.06
C LEU A 445 20.79 2.31 8.74
N GLU A 446 19.78 1.78 9.45
CA GLU A 446 18.68 2.55 10.05
C GLU A 446 18.73 2.60 11.58
N VAL A 447 19.66 1.86 12.20
CA VAL A 447 19.97 1.91 13.65
C VAL A 447 21.21 2.76 13.90
N SER A 448 21.35 3.30 15.11
CA SER A 448 22.46 4.20 15.47
C SER A 448 23.07 3.86 16.82
N GLY A 449 24.31 3.38 16.81
CA GLY A 449 25.08 2.95 17.97
C GLY A 449 26.24 2.06 17.52
N SER A 450 27.15 1.68 18.42
CA SER A 450 28.13 0.64 18.11
C SER A 450 27.51 -0.75 18.30
N CYS A 451 27.98 -1.74 17.56
CA CYS A 451 27.40 -3.09 17.53
C CYS A 451 27.16 -3.68 18.95
N VAL A 452 28.12 -3.50 19.87
CA VAL A 452 28.03 -3.95 21.27
C VAL A 452 26.96 -3.26 22.12
N THR A 453 26.41 -2.11 21.71
CA THR A 453 25.32 -1.42 22.43
C THR A 453 23.93 -1.95 22.10
N CYS A 454 23.81 -2.75 21.03
CA CYS A 454 22.58 -3.46 20.67
C CYS A 454 22.72 -4.99 20.82
N HIS A 455 23.90 -5.54 20.50
CA HIS A 455 24.22 -6.96 20.67
C HIS A 455 24.78 -7.24 22.08
N ASP A 456 24.00 -6.88 23.09
CA ASP A 456 24.27 -7.04 24.53
C ASP A 456 23.74 -8.37 25.12
N GLY A 457 22.99 -9.15 24.36
CA GLY A 457 22.32 -10.38 24.82
C GLY A 457 20.91 -10.17 25.39
N ARG A 458 20.40 -8.93 25.40
CA ARG A 458 19.09 -8.55 25.91
C ARG A 458 18.24 -7.79 24.88
N THR A 459 18.88 -6.90 24.15
CA THR A 459 18.30 -5.98 23.16
C THR A 459 18.30 -6.65 21.78
N ALA A 460 19.42 -7.26 21.41
CA ALA A 460 19.56 -8.26 20.35
C ALA A 460 20.50 -9.38 20.82
N THR A 461 20.54 -10.50 20.10
CA THR A 461 21.44 -11.63 20.40
C THR A 461 22.88 -11.15 20.41
N GLY A 462 23.48 -11.11 21.60
CA GLY A 462 24.87 -10.71 21.81
C GLY A 462 25.86 -11.79 21.41
N LYS A 463 27.15 -11.48 21.56
CA LYS A 463 28.24 -12.46 21.41
C LYS A 463 27.97 -13.66 22.35
N PRO A 464 27.65 -14.87 21.84
CA PRO A 464 27.35 -16.02 22.69
C PRO A 464 28.57 -16.45 23.51
N GLY A 465 28.36 -17.27 24.55
CA GLY A 465 29.43 -17.65 25.50
C GLY A 465 30.63 -18.41 24.89
N ASN A 466 30.52 -18.87 23.63
CA ASN A 466 31.58 -19.48 22.84
C ASN A 466 32.13 -18.57 21.71
N HIS A 467 31.74 -17.30 21.68
CA HIS A 467 32.22 -16.33 20.70
C HIS A 467 33.67 -15.92 20.99
N ILE A 468 34.47 -15.72 19.94
CA ILE A 468 35.87 -15.30 20.08
C ILE A 468 36.01 -13.90 20.72
N PRO A 469 37.04 -13.66 21.55
CA PRO A 469 37.46 -12.32 21.95
C PRO A 469 37.74 -11.45 20.71
N SER A 470 37.08 -10.30 20.65
CA SER A 470 36.99 -9.45 19.44
C SER A 470 36.54 -8.04 19.83
N GLY A 471 36.92 -7.05 19.02
CA GLY A 471 36.64 -5.62 19.26
C GLY A 471 35.16 -5.21 19.20
N THR A 472 34.93 -3.89 19.18
CA THR A 472 33.60 -3.28 19.02
C THR A 472 33.09 -3.39 17.59
N ASP A 473 33.99 -3.30 16.64
CA ASP A 473 33.77 -3.42 15.21
C ASP A 473 33.50 -4.90 14.94
N CYS A 474 32.28 -5.19 14.47
CA CYS A 474 31.79 -6.56 14.22
C CYS A 474 31.60 -6.79 12.71
N GLU A 475 31.32 -5.72 11.97
CA GLU A 475 31.30 -5.61 10.50
C GLU A 475 32.59 -6.05 9.81
N SER A 476 33.71 -6.06 10.55
CA SER A 476 35.01 -6.60 10.14
C SER A 476 35.08 -8.13 10.09
N CYS A 477 34.14 -8.83 10.75
CA CYS A 477 34.02 -10.28 10.75
C CYS A 477 32.63 -10.79 10.27
N HIS A 478 31.59 -9.95 10.29
CA HIS A 478 30.21 -10.34 10.01
C HIS A 478 29.56 -9.45 8.95
N THR A 479 28.87 -10.05 7.99
CA THR A 479 28.06 -9.31 7.02
C THR A 479 26.84 -8.71 7.69
N THR A 480 26.84 -7.40 7.93
CA THR A 480 25.70 -6.66 8.52
C THR A 480 24.39 -6.83 7.75
N SER A 481 24.47 -7.19 6.46
CA SER A 481 23.33 -7.45 5.59
C SER A 481 22.71 -8.86 5.72
N SER A 482 23.43 -9.87 6.24
CA SER A 482 22.91 -11.25 6.35
C SER A 482 23.17 -11.97 7.68
N TRP A 483 24.29 -11.71 8.37
CA TRP A 483 24.74 -12.40 9.58
C TRP A 483 25.00 -13.92 9.43
N ASP A 484 25.03 -14.44 8.19
CA ASP A 484 25.28 -15.84 7.86
C ASP A 484 26.77 -16.22 7.99
N GLY A 485 27.20 -16.46 9.23
CA GLY A 485 28.57 -16.86 9.55
C GLY A 485 29.54 -15.69 9.73
N ALA A 486 30.69 -16.00 10.34
CA ALA A 486 31.80 -15.06 10.45
C ALA A 486 32.78 -15.28 9.27
N VAL A 487 32.98 -14.27 8.44
CA VAL A 487 34.10 -14.21 7.50
C VAL A 487 35.33 -13.79 8.30
N PHE A 488 36.11 -14.78 8.74
CA PHE A 488 37.25 -14.60 9.63
C PHE A 488 38.46 -13.94 8.94
N ASP A 489 38.47 -12.61 8.86
CA ASP A 489 39.72 -11.88 8.69
C ASP A 489 40.39 -11.66 10.05
N HIS A 490 41.56 -12.28 10.24
CA HIS A 490 42.33 -12.17 11.47
C HIS A 490 43.03 -10.80 11.62
N SER A 491 42.91 -9.89 10.65
CA SER A 491 43.42 -8.51 10.74
C SER A 491 42.82 -7.71 11.91
N ASN A 492 41.59 -8.03 12.32
CA ASN A 492 40.83 -7.33 13.37
C ASN A 492 40.73 -8.10 14.70
N VAL A 493 41.48 -9.21 14.85
CA VAL A 493 41.43 -10.08 16.04
C VAL A 493 42.45 -9.61 17.09
N THR A 494 41.97 -9.28 18.29
CA THR A 494 42.80 -8.80 19.41
C THR A 494 43.25 -9.93 20.32
N GLY A 495 44.44 -10.48 20.09
CA GLY A 495 45.07 -11.50 20.93
C GLY A 495 46.34 -12.09 20.32
N THR A 496 47.03 -12.97 21.04
CA THR A 496 48.09 -13.80 20.44
C THR A 496 47.46 -15.01 19.77
N CYS A 497 48.02 -15.49 18.65
CA CYS A 497 47.42 -16.61 17.90
C CYS A 497 47.19 -17.86 18.78
N SER A 498 48.08 -18.11 19.74
CA SER A 498 48.01 -19.23 20.69
C SER A 498 46.92 -19.09 21.77
N SER A 499 46.37 -17.90 22.03
CA SER A 499 45.24 -17.77 22.98
C SER A 499 43.95 -18.37 22.42
N CYS A 500 43.78 -18.35 21.10
CA CYS A 500 42.59 -18.86 20.40
C CYS A 500 42.85 -20.22 19.72
N HIS A 501 43.99 -20.39 19.03
CA HIS A 501 44.41 -21.67 18.43
C HIS A 501 45.05 -22.58 19.49
N ASN A 502 44.24 -22.91 20.50
CA ASN A 502 44.60 -23.70 21.67
C ASN A 502 44.06 -25.15 21.60
N GLY A 503 43.29 -25.51 20.56
CA GLY A 503 42.68 -26.83 20.39
C GLY A 503 41.27 -26.98 20.99
N SER A 504 40.78 -25.96 21.70
CA SER A 504 39.45 -25.92 22.32
C SER A 504 38.60 -24.76 21.76
N THR A 505 39.15 -23.55 21.69
CA THR A 505 38.46 -22.36 21.15
C THR A 505 38.49 -22.33 19.62
N ALA A 506 39.63 -22.67 19.03
CA ALA A 506 39.81 -22.92 17.61
C ALA A 506 40.87 -24.03 17.43
N THR A 507 40.88 -24.67 16.25
CA THR A 507 41.84 -25.72 15.90
C THR A 507 43.27 -25.22 16.15
N GLY A 508 43.96 -25.87 17.09
CA GLY A 508 45.31 -25.46 17.49
C GLY A 508 46.37 -25.81 16.46
N LYS A 509 47.62 -25.41 16.73
CA LYS A 509 48.77 -25.97 16.00
C LYS A 509 48.72 -27.51 16.14
N PRO A 510 48.57 -28.30 15.06
CA PRO A 510 48.58 -29.76 15.16
C PRO A 510 49.94 -30.26 15.68
N GLY A 511 50.00 -31.46 16.23
CA GLY A 511 51.24 -32.03 16.79
C GLY A 511 52.40 -32.19 15.79
N THR A 512 52.12 -32.09 14.49
CA THR A 512 53.09 -32.08 13.37
C THR A 512 53.51 -30.68 12.92
N HIS A 513 52.98 -29.61 13.52
CA HIS A 513 53.32 -28.22 13.15
C HIS A 513 54.79 -27.91 13.49
N VAL A 514 55.51 -27.28 12.55
CA VAL A 514 56.90 -26.87 12.72
C VAL A 514 57.08 -25.98 13.97
N ALA A 515 58.12 -26.24 14.76
CA ALA A 515 58.42 -25.44 15.93
C ALA A 515 58.86 -24.02 15.50
N THR A 516 58.12 -23.00 15.92
CA THR A 516 58.43 -21.59 15.61
C THR A 516 57.97 -20.66 16.74
N THR A 517 58.82 -19.68 17.05
CA THR A 517 58.60 -18.59 18.02
C THR A 517 58.05 -17.32 17.36
N SER A 518 57.98 -17.27 16.03
CA SER A 518 57.46 -16.11 15.28
C SER A 518 55.94 -16.01 15.34
N ASP A 519 55.42 -14.78 15.19
CA ASP A 519 54.00 -14.53 14.96
C ASP A 519 53.50 -15.36 13.77
N CYS A 520 52.34 -16.01 13.90
CA CYS A 520 51.89 -16.97 12.88
C CYS A 520 51.57 -16.29 11.53
N LYS A 521 51.28 -14.99 11.54
CA LYS A 521 51.10 -14.11 10.37
C LYS A 521 52.36 -13.96 9.48
N VAL A 522 53.53 -14.41 9.97
CA VAL A 522 54.78 -14.42 9.19
C VAL A 522 54.78 -15.56 8.16
N CYS A 523 54.09 -16.67 8.44
CA CYS A 523 54.05 -17.85 7.56
C CYS A 523 52.67 -18.11 6.95
N HIS A 524 51.58 -17.66 7.60
CA HIS A 524 50.20 -17.86 7.16
C HIS A 524 49.52 -16.53 6.84
N SER A 525 48.72 -16.51 5.77
CA SER A 525 47.82 -15.40 5.50
C SER A 525 46.73 -15.32 6.57
N THR A 526 46.56 -14.13 7.15
CA THR A 526 45.55 -13.83 8.17
C THR A 526 44.15 -13.60 7.59
N VAL A 527 44.05 -13.24 6.31
CA VAL A 527 42.77 -12.93 5.64
C VAL A 527 42.09 -14.20 5.10
N ALA A 528 42.90 -15.19 4.71
CA ALA A 528 42.45 -16.52 4.35
C ALA A 528 43.52 -17.52 4.77
N TRP A 529 43.22 -18.38 5.75
CA TRP A 529 44.19 -19.31 6.32
C TRP A 529 44.51 -20.48 5.38
N THR A 530 45.27 -20.18 4.33
CA THR A 530 45.91 -21.21 3.52
C THR A 530 46.94 -21.95 4.38
N PRO A 531 47.26 -23.22 4.05
CA PRO A 531 48.58 -23.76 4.36
C PRO A 531 49.63 -22.73 3.94
N ALA A 532 50.69 -22.57 4.75
CA ALA A 532 51.77 -21.67 4.38
C ALA A 532 52.27 -22.04 2.99
N ASN A 533 52.27 -21.09 2.05
CA ASN A 533 53.07 -21.26 0.83
C ASN A 533 54.52 -21.13 1.30
N PHE A 534 55.10 -22.27 1.65
CA PHE A 534 56.27 -22.32 2.53
C PHE A 534 57.52 -21.96 1.73
N ASP A 535 57.75 -20.66 1.59
CA ASP A 535 59.02 -20.13 1.11
C ASP A 535 60.11 -20.50 2.12
N HIS A 536 60.93 -21.49 1.74
CA HIS A 536 62.02 -21.97 2.58
C HIS A 536 63.15 -20.93 2.73
N ALA A 537 63.08 -19.75 2.09
CA ALA A 537 64.04 -18.66 2.27
C ALA A 537 64.17 -18.20 3.74
N ASN A 538 63.15 -18.42 4.57
CA ASN A 538 63.17 -18.13 6.01
C ASN A 538 63.19 -19.39 6.90
N ALA A 539 63.36 -20.59 6.32
CA ALA A 539 63.42 -21.84 7.07
C ALA A 539 64.83 -22.07 7.65
N SER A 540 64.92 -22.51 8.90
CA SER A 540 66.20 -22.76 9.58
C SER A 540 66.34 -24.22 10.03
N GLY A 541 67.53 -24.79 9.83
CA GLY A 541 67.84 -26.20 10.09
C GLY A 541 67.97 -27.04 8.81
N ASN A 542 68.40 -28.30 8.96
CA ASN A 542 68.58 -29.23 7.84
C ASN A 542 67.22 -29.71 7.31
N CYS A 543 67.03 -29.75 5.99
CA CYS A 543 65.75 -30.15 5.36
C CYS A 543 65.18 -31.48 5.92
N SER A 544 66.06 -32.45 6.20
CA SER A 544 65.71 -33.78 6.69
C SER A 544 65.19 -33.84 8.13
N THR A 545 65.32 -32.79 8.96
CA THR A 545 64.71 -32.79 10.30
C THR A 545 63.19 -32.58 10.22
N CYS A 546 62.72 -31.82 9.22
CA CYS A 546 61.30 -31.62 8.94
C CYS A 546 60.77 -32.63 7.91
N HIS A 547 61.49 -32.84 6.80
CA HIS A 547 61.13 -33.81 5.75
C HIS A 547 61.55 -35.24 6.12
N ASN A 548 61.10 -35.68 7.30
CA ASN A 548 61.40 -36.96 7.92
C ASN A 548 60.32 -38.04 7.65
N GLY A 549 59.25 -37.71 6.93
CA GLY A 549 58.12 -38.61 6.64
C GLY A 549 56.99 -38.62 7.69
N SER A 550 57.17 -37.96 8.83
CA SER A 550 56.18 -37.80 9.91
C SER A 550 55.77 -36.34 10.12
N THR A 551 56.74 -35.41 10.17
CA THR A 551 56.49 -33.97 10.31
C THR A 551 56.11 -33.33 8.98
N ALA A 552 56.85 -33.64 7.92
CA ALA A 552 56.53 -33.32 6.53
C ALA A 552 56.97 -34.47 5.60
N THR A 553 56.37 -34.54 4.40
CA THR A 553 56.65 -35.59 3.42
C THR A 553 58.14 -35.62 3.07
N GLY A 554 58.80 -36.74 3.40
CA GLY A 554 60.21 -36.94 3.13
C GLY A 554 60.50 -37.27 1.67
N LYS A 555 61.76 -37.65 1.39
CA LYS A 555 62.10 -38.35 0.15
C LYS A 555 61.18 -39.58 0.02
N ASN A 556 60.43 -39.68 -1.06
CA ASN A 556 59.54 -40.82 -1.27
C ASN A 556 60.36 -42.12 -1.49
N PRO A 557 59.79 -43.33 -1.32
CA PRO A 557 60.55 -44.59 -1.44
C PRO A 557 61.12 -44.90 -2.83
N GLN A 558 60.75 -44.12 -3.85
CA GLN A 558 61.23 -44.22 -5.24
C GLN A 558 62.21 -43.08 -5.58
N HIS A 559 62.52 -42.20 -4.62
CA HIS A 559 63.48 -41.12 -4.77
C HIS A 559 64.88 -41.71 -4.85
N ILE A 560 65.66 -41.29 -5.85
CA ILE A 560 67.08 -41.65 -6.01
C ILE A 560 67.86 -41.45 -4.70
N ALA A 561 68.76 -42.37 -4.38
CA ALA A 561 69.62 -42.22 -3.22
C ALA A 561 70.54 -41.00 -3.42
N SER A 562 70.53 -40.09 -2.45
CA SER A 562 71.22 -38.80 -2.51
C SER A 562 71.46 -38.19 -1.14
N SER A 563 72.32 -37.18 -1.07
CA SER A 563 72.73 -36.47 0.15
C SER A 563 71.55 -35.85 0.92
N THR A 564 71.80 -35.40 2.15
CA THR A 564 70.82 -34.65 2.95
C THR A 564 70.61 -33.20 2.48
N ARG A 565 71.43 -32.70 1.55
CA ARG A 565 71.41 -31.31 1.04
C ARG A 565 70.44 -31.16 -0.12
N CYS A 566 69.15 -31.09 0.20
CA CYS A 566 68.06 -31.16 -0.79
C CYS A 566 68.03 -29.95 -1.74
N ASP A 567 68.49 -28.79 -1.26
CA ASP A 567 68.68 -27.53 -1.98
C ASP A 567 69.73 -27.60 -3.11
N ALA A 568 70.64 -28.57 -3.08
CA ALA A 568 71.60 -28.80 -4.16
C ALA A 568 70.95 -29.41 -5.43
N CYS A 569 69.71 -29.87 -5.35
CA CYS A 569 68.95 -30.40 -6.48
C CYS A 569 67.59 -29.69 -6.67
N HIS A 570 66.84 -29.42 -5.60
CA HIS A 570 65.50 -28.84 -5.66
C HIS A 570 65.52 -27.35 -5.32
N SER A 571 64.71 -26.55 -6.05
CA SER A 571 64.46 -25.16 -5.65
C SER A 571 63.67 -25.12 -4.34
N THR A 572 64.19 -24.33 -3.40
CA THR A 572 63.61 -24.01 -2.09
C THR A 572 62.33 -23.16 -2.19
N THR A 573 62.12 -22.47 -3.31
CA THR A 573 60.92 -21.62 -3.54
C THR A 573 59.87 -22.27 -4.43
N ALA A 574 60.25 -23.29 -5.22
CA ALA A 574 59.36 -23.95 -6.19
C ALA A 574 59.76 -25.41 -6.41
N TRP A 575 59.22 -26.32 -5.62
CA TRP A 575 59.63 -27.73 -5.62
C TRP A 575 59.14 -28.46 -6.88
N SER A 576 60.05 -28.66 -7.84
CA SER A 576 59.80 -29.31 -9.13
C SER A 576 60.56 -30.63 -9.25
N PRO A 577 60.09 -31.62 -10.05
CA PRO A 577 60.87 -32.79 -10.43
C PRO A 577 62.18 -32.38 -11.12
N VAL A 578 63.30 -32.87 -10.59
CA VAL A 578 64.65 -32.49 -11.04
C VAL A 578 65.04 -33.32 -12.25
N THR A 579 65.10 -32.70 -13.43
CA THR A 579 65.42 -33.36 -14.70
C THR A 579 66.92 -33.58 -14.93
N ARG A 580 67.78 -32.95 -14.12
CA ARG A 580 69.25 -33.14 -14.15
C ARG A 580 69.82 -32.96 -12.75
N VAL A 581 70.54 -33.96 -12.26
CA VAL A 581 71.23 -33.94 -10.95
C VAL A 581 72.72 -33.63 -11.11
N ASP A 582 73.37 -33.29 -9.99
CA ASP A 582 74.84 -33.38 -9.89
C ASP A 582 75.23 -34.78 -9.40
N HIS A 583 76.19 -35.42 -10.06
CA HIS A 583 76.71 -36.74 -9.68
C HIS A 583 77.48 -36.72 -8.35
N VAL A 584 77.84 -35.55 -7.82
CA VAL A 584 78.43 -35.40 -6.47
C VAL A 584 77.38 -35.53 -5.35
N GLU A 585 76.10 -35.25 -5.63
CA GLU A 585 75.04 -35.22 -4.62
C GLU A 585 74.20 -36.52 -4.57
N VAL A 586 74.35 -37.41 -5.54
CA VAL A 586 73.67 -38.72 -5.60
C VAL A 586 74.59 -39.86 -5.17
N THR A 587 74.03 -40.95 -4.63
CA THR A 587 74.79 -42.07 -4.09
C THR A 587 74.28 -43.41 -4.63
N GLY A 588 75.18 -44.22 -5.18
CA GLY A 588 74.85 -45.49 -5.83
C GLY A 588 75.93 -45.88 -6.86
N SER A 589 75.76 -47.01 -7.55
CA SER A 589 76.58 -47.34 -8.71
C SER A 589 75.94 -46.77 -9.98
N CYS A 590 76.72 -46.53 -11.04
CA CYS A 590 76.16 -45.98 -12.29
C CYS A 590 74.99 -46.82 -12.81
N ALA A 591 75.12 -48.16 -12.75
CA ALA A 591 74.10 -49.09 -13.20
C ALA A 591 72.83 -49.14 -12.31
N SER A 592 72.87 -48.72 -11.04
CA SER A 592 71.66 -48.67 -10.19
C SER A 592 70.73 -47.50 -10.51
N CYS A 593 71.21 -46.52 -11.29
CA CYS A 593 70.41 -45.38 -11.74
C CYS A 593 70.25 -45.35 -13.27
N HIS A 594 71.27 -45.74 -14.04
CA HIS A 594 71.23 -45.87 -15.49
C HIS A 594 70.74 -47.26 -15.93
N ASP A 595 69.54 -47.62 -15.44
CA ASP A 595 68.83 -48.87 -15.70
C ASP A 595 67.89 -48.80 -16.93
N GLY A 596 67.68 -47.61 -17.51
CA GLY A 596 66.72 -47.37 -18.59
C GLY A 596 65.30 -46.98 -18.12
N ARG A 597 65.08 -46.85 -16.81
CA ARG A 597 63.80 -46.48 -16.18
C ARG A 597 63.93 -45.26 -15.27
N THR A 598 64.97 -45.23 -14.45
CA THR A 598 65.29 -44.23 -13.44
C THR A 598 66.09 -43.08 -14.06
N ALA A 599 67.07 -43.42 -14.90
CA ALA A 599 67.74 -42.54 -15.85
C ALA A 599 68.04 -43.31 -17.14
N THR A 600 68.36 -42.59 -18.23
CA THR A 600 68.70 -43.19 -19.53
C THR A 600 69.83 -44.20 -19.38
N GLY A 601 69.51 -45.49 -19.59
CA GLY A 601 70.45 -46.58 -19.41
C GLY A 601 71.47 -46.71 -20.53
N LYS A 602 72.34 -47.72 -20.42
CA LYS A 602 73.23 -48.13 -21.52
C LYS A 602 72.37 -48.44 -22.76
N PRO A 603 72.49 -47.70 -23.89
CA PRO A 603 71.66 -47.94 -25.08
C PRO A 603 71.92 -49.33 -25.68
N GLY A 604 71.01 -49.84 -26.51
CA GLY A 604 71.07 -51.22 -27.03
C GLY A 604 72.30 -51.58 -27.87
N ASN A 605 73.10 -50.59 -28.29
CA ASN A 605 74.38 -50.75 -28.98
C ASN A 605 75.61 -50.49 -28.08
N HIS A 606 75.42 -50.30 -26.78
CA HIS A 606 76.51 -50.05 -25.82
C HIS A 606 77.35 -51.32 -25.62
N ILE A 607 78.67 -51.17 -25.66
CA ILE A 607 79.62 -52.28 -25.46
C ILE A 607 79.44 -52.89 -24.05
N PRO A 608 79.41 -54.22 -23.89
CA PRO A 608 79.33 -54.85 -22.57
C PRO A 608 80.45 -54.35 -21.64
N SER A 609 80.07 -53.74 -20.52
CA SER A 609 80.99 -53.20 -19.52
C SER A 609 80.41 -53.30 -18.10
N GLY A 610 81.27 -53.23 -17.09
CA GLY A 610 80.90 -53.32 -15.68
C GLY A 610 80.12 -52.11 -15.14
N THR A 611 80.12 -51.96 -13.81
CA THR A 611 79.47 -50.86 -13.09
C THR A 611 80.18 -49.52 -13.25
N ASP A 612 81.51 -49.55 -13.45
CA ASP A 612 82.42 -48.43 -13.16
C ASP A 612 82.62 -47.55 -14.40
N CYS A 613 81.53 -46.89 -14.81
CA CYS A 613 81.38 -46.21 -16.09
C CYS A 613 82.29 -44.97 -16.24
N GLU A 614 82.74 -44.39 -15.12
CA GLU A 614 83.75 -43.33 -15.05
C GLU A 614 85.09 -43.71 -15.69
N SER A 615 85.36 -45.02 -15.83
CA SER A 615 86.53 -45.55 -16.55
C SER A 615 86.49 -45.28 -18.07
N CYS A 616 85.33 -44.86 -18.62
CA CYS A 616 85.15 -44.58 -20.04
C CYS A 616 84.42 -43.24 -20.33
N HIS A 617 83.71 -42.68 -19.34
CA HIS A 617 82.89 -41.47 -19.48
C HIS A 617 83.24 -40.40 -18.44
N SER A 618 83.31 -39.14 -18.86
CA SER A 618 83.39 -38.01 -17.92
C SER A 618 82.06 -37.85 -17.18
N THR A 619 82.06 -38.08 -15.87
CA THR A 619 80.87 -37.95 -15.01
C THR A 619 80.40 -36.51 -14.83
N LYS A 620 81.28 -35.52 -15.02
CA LYS A 620 80.94 -34.08 -14.98
C LYS A 620 80.32 -33.59 -16.28
N THR A 621 80.86 -34.05 -17.41
CA THR A 621 80.47 -33.66 -18.76
C THR A 621 80.25 -34.92 -19.58
N TRP A 622 79.05 -35.52 -19.49
CA TRP A 622 78.74 -36.81 -20.10
C TRP A 622 78.69 -36.72 -21.63
N SER A 623 79.88 -36.78 -22.24
CA SER A 623 80.14 -36.88 -23.66
C SER A 623 80.29 -38.35 -24.08
N GLY A 624 80.42 -38.59 -25.39
CA GLY A 624 80.73 -39.92 -25.92
C GLY A 624 81.98 -40.53 -25.26
N ALA A 625 81.98 -41.86 -25.13
CA ALA A 625 83.06 -42.59 -24.45
C ALA A 625 84.41 -42.26 -25.10
N VAL A 626 85.38 -41.79 -24.31
CA VAL A 626 86.75 -41.54 -24.80
C VAL A 626 87.48 -42.88 -24.73
N PHE A 627 87.22 -43.72 -25.73
CA PHE A 627 87.67 -45.11 -25.74
C PHE A 627 89.15 -45.21 -26.06
N ASP A 628 89.97 -45.34 -25.01
CA ASP A 628 91.42 -45.43 -25.11
C ASP A 628 91.86 -46.86 -25.46
N HIS A 629 92.20 -47.09 -26.73
CA HIS A 629 92.61 -48.40 -27.24
C HIS A 629 93.88 -48.99 -26.58
N ARG A 630 94.64 -48.20 -25.79
CA ARG A 630 95.83 -48.67 -25.06
C ARG A 630 95.58 -49.85 -24.11
N ASN A 631 94.36 -50.01 -23.57
CA ASN A 631 94.02 -51.04 -22.58
C ASN A 631 93.00 -52.09 -23.08
N VAL A 632 92.81 -52.20 -24.40
CA VAL A 632 91.82 -53.13 -24.99
C VAL A 632 92.38 -54.55 -25.10
N THR A 633 91.64 -55.52 -24.57
CA THR A 633 92.05 -56.94 -24.47
C THR A 633 91.36 -57.88 -25.47
N GLY A 634 90.44 -57.37 -26.29
CA GLY A 634 89.75 -58.10 -27.37
C GLY A 634 90.37 -57.84 -28.75
N THR A 635 89.99 -58.63 -29.76
CA THR A 635 90.41 -58.40 -31.15
C THR A 635 89.64 -57.24 -31.77
N CYS A 636 90.26 -56.48 -32.69
CA CYS A 636 89.60 -55.34 -33.32
C CYS A 636 88.27 -55.72 -33.98
N THR A 637 88.19 -56.91 -34.58
CA THR A 637 86.99 -57.43 -35.27
C THR A 637 85.86 -57.84 -34.33
N SER A 638 86.09 -58.13 -33.04
CA SER A 638 84.98 -58.42 -32.12
C SER A 638 84.13 -57.18 -31.83
N CYS A 639 84.72 -55.99 -31.93
CA CYS A 639 84.04 -54.70 -31.72
C CYS A 639 83.71 -54.00 -33.06
N HIS A 640 84.66 -53.93 -34.00
CA HIS A 640 84.46 -53.33 -35.33
C HIS A 640 83.80 -54.33 -36.31
N ASN A 641 82.65 -54.85 -35.88
CA ASN A 641 81.84 -55.84 -36.58
C ASN A 641 80.70 -55.21 -37.42
N GLY A 642 80.53 -53.88 -37.38
CA GLY A 642 79.47 -53.15 -38.08
C GLY A 642 78.18 -52.93 -37.27
N SER A 643 78.04 -53.59 -36.10
CA SER A 643 76.91 -53.44 -35.18
C SER A 643 77.31 -52.82 -33.84
N THR A 644 78.46 -53.20 -33.28
CA THR A 644 78.96 -52.71 -31.98
C THR A 644 79.79 -51.42 -32.14
N ALA A 645 80.63 -51.38 -33.17
CA ALA A 645 81.30 -50.19 -33.68
C ALA A 645 81.39 -50.26 -35.20
N THR A 646 81.62 -49.13 -35.87
CA THR A 646 81.77 -49.04 -37.33
C THR A 646 82.80 -50.04 -37.82
N GLY A 647 82.33 -51.02 -38.59
CA GLY A 647 83.15 -52.12 -39.08
C GLY A 647 83.94 -51.76 -40.33
N LYS A 648 84.72 -52.74 -40.80
CA LYS A 648 85.43 -52.69 -42.08
C LYS A 648 84.47 -52.32 -43.23
N PRO A 649 84.66 -51.17 -43.93
CA PRO A 649 83.79 -50.76 -45.04
C PRO A 649 83.78 -51.77 -46.18
N GLY A 650 82.67 -51.87 -46.91
CA GLY A 650 82.50 -52.85 -47.99
C GLY A 650 83.46 -52.69 -49.19
N ASN A 651 84.10 -51.53 -49.33
CA ASN A 651 85.15 -51.25 -50.32
C ASN A 651 86.58 -51.37 -49.76
N HIS A 652 86.76 -51.72 -48.48
CA HIS A 652 88.08 -51.86 -47.86
C HIS A 652 88.81 -53.09 -48.43
N ILE A 653 90.08 -52.89 -48.80
CA ILE A 653 90.99 -53.93 -49.31
C ILE A 653 90.93 -55.21 -48.45
N PRO A 654 90.75 -56.41 -49.04
CA PRO A 654 90.86 -57.68 -48.33
C PRO A 654 92.25 -57.83 -47.69
N THR A 655 92.29 -58.12 -46.39
CA THR A 655 93.52 -58.36 -45.63
C THR A 655 93.20 -59.19 -44.39
N THR A 656 94.17 -59.97 -43.94
CA THR A 656 94.16 -60.81 -42.72
C THR A 656 95.14 -60.33 -41.65
N SER A 657 95.87 -59.24 -41.90
CA SER A 657 96.75 -58.59 -40.92
C SER A 657 95.94 -57.93 -39.78
N ASP A 658 96.60 -57.55 -38.70
CA ASP A 658 95.93 -56.82 -37.61
C ASP A 658 95.60 -55.39 -38.05
N CYS A 659 94.49 -54.84 -37.58
CA CYS A 659 94.02 -53.52 -38.02
C CYS A 659 95.01 -52.40 -37.68
N LYS A 660 95.77 -52.57 -36.59
CA LYS A 660 96.83 -51.65 -36.14
C LYS A 660 98.03 -51.58 -37.11
N ASP A 661 98.18 -52.58 -37.98
CA ASP A 661 99.31 -52.67 -38.91
C ASP A 661 99.13 -51.69 -40.10
N CYS A 662 97.92 -51.15 -40.28
CA CYS A 662 97.58 -50.15 -41.31
C CYS A 662 96.97 -48.85 -40.74
N HIS A 663 96.42 -48.89 -39.52
CA HIS A 663 95.74 -47.75 -38.87
C HIS A 663 96.33 -47.42 -37.49
N SER A 664 96.42 -46.13 -37.17
CA SER A 664 96.66 -45.70 -35.78
C SER A 664 95.43 -45.98 -34.92
N THR A 665 95.63 -46.66 -33.78
CA THR A 665 94.55 -47.04 -32.87
C THR A 665 94.15 -45.94 -31.88
N VAL A 666 95.04 -44.99 -31.58
CA VAL A 666 94.75 -43.90 -30.62
C VAL A 666 94.02 -42.73 -31.28
N ALA A 667 94.27 -42.48 -32.57
CA ALA A 667 93.52 -41.55 -33.39
C ALA A 667 93.33 -42.18 -34.78
N TRP A 668 92.10 -42.62 -35.08
CA TRP A 668 91.80 -43.43 -36.26
C TRP A 668 91.85 -42.61 -37.56
N ILE A 669 93.07 -42.47 -38.08
CA ILE A 669 93.35 -41.87 -39.40
C ILE A 669 93.09 -42.87 -40.54
N PRO A 670 92.92 -42.39 -41.78
CA PRO A 670 92.90 -43.25 -42.98
C PRO A 670 94.13 -44.18 -43.03
N ALA A 671 93.97 -45.36 -43.65
CA ALA A 671 95.02 -46.35 -43.70
C ALA A 671 96.29 -45.78 -44.36
N SER A 672 97.43 -45.89 -43.68
CA SER A 672 98.73 -45.53 -44.26
C SER A 672 99.22 -46.69 -45.13
N PHE A 673 98.79 -46.70 -46.39
CA PHE A 673 99.12 -47.78 -47.32
C PHE A 673 100.45 -47.50 -48.05
N ASP A 674 101.49 -48.24 -47.66
CA ASP A 674 102.72 -48.31 -48.44
C ASP A 674 102.49 -49.13 -49.72
N HIS A 675 103.02 -48.63 -50.84
CA HIS A 675 102.97 -49.31 -52.13
C HIS A 675 104.21 -50.20 -52.36
N SER A 676 105.22 -50.14 -51.49
CA SER A 676 106.36 -51.05 -51.55
C SER A 676 105.88 -52.51 -51.37
N GLY A 677 106.32 -53.39 -52.27
CA GLY A 677 105.89 -54.80 -52.31
C GLY A 677 104.52 -55.08 -52.94
N VAL A 678 103.76 -54.07 -53.38
CA VAL A 678 102.51 -54.29 -54.13
C VAL A 678 102.82 -54.91 -55.49
N THR A 679 102.14 -56.00 -55.83
CA THR A 679 102.34 -56.74 -57.09
C THR A 679 101.05 -56.81 -57.90
N GLY A 680 101.10 -56.24 -59.12
CA GLY A 680 99.97 -56.17 -60.05
C GLY A 680 99.86 -54.82 -60.77
N ASN A 681 99.02 -54.74 -61.81
CA ASN A 681 98.76 -53.50 -62.56
C ASN A 681 97.95 -52.50 -61.71
N CYS A 682 98.35 -51.22 -61.71
CA CYS A 682 97.74 -50.19 -60.86
C CYS A 682 96.22 -50.06 -61.05
N ALA A 683 95.72 -50.20 -62.28
CA ALA A 683 94.30 -50.06 -62.61
C ALA A 683 93.41 -51.18 -62.03
N GLY A 684 93.99 -52.32 -61.58
CA GLY A 684 93.25 -53.37 -60.87
C GLY A 684 92.70 -52.92 -59.50
N CYS A 685 93.30 -51.86 -58.94
CA CYS A 685 92.88 -51.18 -57.72
C CYS A 685 92.37 -49.76 -58.00
N HIS A 686 93.07 -48.98 -58.84
CA HIS A 686 92.70 -47.61 -59.24
C HIS A 686 91.66 -47.62 -60.37
N ASN A 687 90.50 -48.20 -60.08
CA ASN A 687 89.36 -48.38 -60.99
C ASN A 687 88.14 -47.52 -60.61
N GLY A 688 88.27 -46.64 -59.61
CA GLY A 688 87.17 -45.79 -59.10
C GLY A 688 86.24 -46.47 -58.10
N SER A 689 86.36 -47.79 -57.86
CA SER A 689 85.54 -48.52 -56.86
C SER A 689 86.34 -49.02 -55.65
N LYS A 690 87.59 -49.47 -55.84
CA LYS A 690 88.50 -49.86 -54.74
C LYS A 690 89.41 -48.71 -54.30
N ALA A 691 89.95 -47.97 -55.26
CA ALA A 691 90.73 -46.75 -55.06
C ALA A 691 90.45 -45.74 -56.19
N THR A 692 90.78 -44.47 -55.98
CA THR A 692 90.56 -43.37 -56.94
C THR A 692 91.10 -43.73 -58.32
N GLY A 693 90.23 -43.70 -59.34
CA GLY A 693 90.58 -44.05 -60.72
C GLY A 693 91.21 -42.91 -61.52
N LYS A 694 91.57 -43.20 -62.78
CA LYS A 694 92.04 -42.20 -63.75
C LYS A 694 90.97 -41.10 -63.93
N PRO A 695 91.32 -39.79 -63.92
CA PRO A 695 90.39 -38.69 -64.22
C PRO A 695 89.74 -38.83 -65.61
N SER A 696 88.56 -38.24 -65.79
CA SER A 696 87.80 -38.31 -67.06
C SER A 696 88.46 -37.60 -68.25
N ASN A 697 89.44 -36.73 -67.98
CA ASN A 697 90.25 -36.04 -68.98
C ASN A 697 91.68 -36.63 -69.12
N HIS A 698 91.94 -37.82 -68.59
CA HIS A 698 93.23 -38.49 -68.70
C HIS A 698 93.58 -38.87 -70.15
N PHE A 699 94.87 -38.92 -70.46
CA PHE A 699 95.39 -39.37 -71.76
C PHE A 699 94.99 -40.83 -72.06
N VAL A 700 94.53 -41.14 -73.27
CA VAL A 700 94.12 -42.51 -73.62
C VAL A 700 95.36 -43.35 -73.92
N THR A 701 95.71 -44.21 -72.96
CA THR A 701 96.88 -45.11 -73.03
C THR A 701 96.58 -46.51 -72.49
N THR A 702 97.16 -47.52 -73.12
CA THR A 702 97.19 -48.92 -72.67
C THR A 702 98.34 -49.23 -71.71
N GLU A 703 99.29 -48.31 -71.53
CA GLU A 703 100.43 -48.48 -70.64
C GLU A 703 100.01 -48.57 -69.16
N ASP A 704 100.81 -49.27 -68.35
CA ASP A 704 100.68 -49.20 -66.90
C ASP A 704 100.98 -47.78 -66.41
N CYS A 705 100.29 -47.35 -65.35
CA CYS A 705 100.42 -46.00 -64.84
C CYS A 705 101.85 -45.65 -64.41
N SER A 706 102.64 -46.64 -63.95
CA SER A 706 104.05 -46.46 -63.56
C SER A 706 104.99 -46.14 -64.73
N SER A 707 104.60 -46.45 -65.97
CA SER A 707 105.35 -46.02 -67.18
C SER A 707 105.30 -44.51 -67.40
N CYS A 708 104.29 -43.82 -66.84
CA CYS A 708 104.08 -42.38 -67.02
C CYS A 708 104.19 -41.58 -65.71
N HIS A 709 103.85 -42.17 -64.56
CA HIS A 709 103.76 -41.48 -63.27
C HIS A 709 104.75 -42.01 -62.25
N ASN A 710 105.29 -41.10 -61.43
CA ASN A 710 106.04 -41.50 -60.23
C ASN A 710 105.07 -42.09 -59.19
N THR A 711 105.25 -43.37 -58.85
CA THR A 711 104.38 -44.11 -57.92
C THR A 711 104.54 -43.71 -56.45
N SER A 712 105.65 -43.06 -56.09
CA SER A 712 105.92 -42.55 -54.73
C SER A 712 105.46 -41.10 -54.52
N ASN A 713 105.33 -40.32 -55.59
CA ASN A 713 104.77 -38.96 -55.57
C ASN A 713 103.91 -38.74 -56.82
N TRP A 714 102.61 -39.00 -56.68
CA TRP A 714 101.62 -39.03 -57.75
C TRP A 714 101.21 -37.62 -58.24
N SER A 715 102.17 -36.89 -58.81
CA SER A 715 101.95 -35.53 -59.33
C SER A 715 102.78 -35.15 -60.57
N SER A 716 103.77 -35.96 -60.96
CA SER A 716 104.54 -35.76 -62.19
C SER A 716 104.16 -36.77 -63.28
N VAL A 717 104.21 -36.31 -64.53
CA VAL A 717 104.31 -37.18 -65.72
C VAL A 717 105.78 -37.15 -66.14
N ASN A 718 106.42 -38.32 -66.18
CA ASN A 718 107.80 -38.50 -66.61
C ASN A 718 107.87 -39.66 -67.60
N PHE A 719 107.35 -39.42 -68.81
CA PHE A 719 107.38 -40.36 -69.92
C PHE A 719 108.37 -39.84 -70.98
N ARG A 720 109.31 -40.70 -71.40
CA ARG A 720 110.20 -40.44 -72.54
C ARG A 720 109.94 -41.48 -73.63
N HIS A 721 109.85 -41.02 -74.87
CA HIS A 721 109.81 -41.91 -76.03
C HIS A 721 111.14 -42.66 -76.15
N THR A 722 111.09 -44.00 -76.14
CA THR A 722 112.26 -44.89 -76.25
C THR A 722 112.55 -45.33 -77.69
N SER A 723 111.74 -44.89 -78.66
CA SER A 723 111.90 -45.24 -80.07
C SER A 723 113.02 -44.40 -80.71
N PRO A 724 114.02 -45.02 -81.36
CA PRO A 724 115.07 -44.27 -82.08
C PRO A 724 114.55 -43.55 -83.32
N ASN A 725 113.30 -43.82 -83.74
CA ASN A 725 112.64 -43.12 -84.84
C ASN A 725 112.11 -41.74 -84.45
N TYR A 726 112.20 -41.33 -83.18
CA TYR A 726 111.94 -39.96 -82.75
C TYR A 726 113.26 -39.34 -82.25
N PRO A 727 113.68 -38.17 -82.76
CA PRO A 727 114.80 -37.44 -82.15
C PRO A 727 114.41 -37.05 -80.72
N GLY A 728 115.26 -37.44 -79.76
CA GLY A 728 114.95 -37.41 -78.32
C GLY A 728 114.86 -36.00 -77.71
N ASP A 729 114.40 -35.94 -76.45
CA ASP A 729 114.39 -34.78 -75.54
C ASP A 729 114.43 -33.39 -76.20
N HIS A 730 113.30 -32.95 -76.76
CA HIS A 730 113.10 -31.55 -77.14
C HIS A 730 113.23 -30.67 -75.88
N ARG A 731 114.13 -29.68 -75.89
CA ARG A 731 114.53 -28.95 -74.68
C ARG A 731 113.38 -28.20 -73.99
N GLY A 732 112.46 -27.62 -74.77
CA GLY A 732 111.23 -26.98 -74.24
C GLY A 732 110.28 -27.93 -73.49
N SER A 733 110.55 -29.25 -73.48
CA SER A 733 109.73 -30.27 -72.81
C SER A 733 108.24 -30.18 -73.20
N PRO A 734 107.91 -30.16 -74.51
CA PRO A 734 106.57 -29.84 -74.98
C PRO A 734 105.52 -30.81 -74.43
N PRO A 735 104.32 -30.33 -74.06
CA PRO A 735 103.26 -31.19 -73.54
C PRO A 735 102.82 -32.19 -74.62
N CYS A 736 102.41 -33.39 -74.19
CA CYS A 736 102.05 -34.48 -75.10
C CYS A 736 101.06 -34.05 -76.21
N SER A 737 100.15 -33.13 -75.91
CA SER A 737 99.15 -32.58 -76.84
C SER A 737 99.72 -31.79 -78.03
N ALA A 738 100.97 -31.31 -77.98
CA ALA A 738 101.61 -30.64 -79.12
C ALA A 738 101.73 -31.58 -80.34
N CYS A 739 102.08 -32.84 -80.06
CA CYS A 739 102.15 -33.93 -81.04
C CYS A 739 100.82 -34.72 -81.06
N HIS A 740 100.37 -35.21 -79.91
CA HIS A 740 99.16 -36.02 -79.73
C HIS A 740 97.89 -35.15 -79.72
N ARG A 741 97.64 -34.48 -80.85
CA ARG A 741 96.54 -33.53 -81.05
C ARG A 741 95.16 -34.19 -81.01
N THR A 742 95.08 -35.47 -81.37
CA THR A 742 94.00 -36.36 -80.97
C THR A 742 94.45 -37.14 -79.74
N ASN A 743 93.57 -37.31 -78.74
CA ASN A 743 93.88 -37.97 -77.47
C ASN A 743 94.11 -39.47 -77.66
N SER A 744 95.31 -39.84 -78.12
CA SER A 744 95.70 -41.15 -78.61
C SER A 744 97.21 -41.36 -78.42
N GLN A 745 97.62 -42.51 -77.89
CA GLN A 745 99.02 -42.90 -77.75
C GLN A 745 99.77 -43.05 -79.10
N THR A 746 99.07 -43.11 -80.24
CA THR A 746 99.67 -43.13 -81.57
C THR A 746 99.12 -42.02 -82.47
N ILE A 747 100.01 -41.45 -83.28
CA ILE A 747 99.76 -40.42 -84.29
C ILE A 747 100.58 -40.73 -85.56
N PRO A 748 100.13 -40.32 -86.76
CA PRO A 748 100.96 -40.29 -87.95
C PRO A 748 101.90 -39.08 -87.94
N TRP A 749 103.02 -39.17 -88.67
CA TRP A 749 103.92 -38.04 -88.93
C TRP A 749 103.22 -36.97 -89.79
N PRO A 750 103.28 -35.68 -89.42
CA PRO A 750 102.67 -34.60 -90.20
C PRO A 750 103.13 -34.55 -91.65
N ASN A 751 104.44 -34.68 -91.88
CA ASN A 751 105.07 -34.75 -93.21
C ASN A 751 105.83 -36.08 -93.36
N SER A 752 105.09 -37.18 -93.48
CA SER A 752 105.64 -38.55 -93.52
C SER A 752 106.78 -38.80 -94.52
N SER A 753 106.88 -38.03 -95.61
CA SER A 753 107.99 -38.09 -96.58
C SER A 753 109.36 -37.69 -96.01
N TYR A 754 109.39 -37.02 -94.86
CA TYR A 754 110.61 -36.60 -94.15
C TYR A 754 110.77 -37.29 -92.78
N ALA A 755 110.02 -38.36 -92.49
CA ALA A 755 110.23 -39.15 -91.28
C ALA A 755 111.40 -40.13 -91.47
N PRO A 756 112.23 -40.43 -90.45
CA PRO A 756 112.12 -40.03 -89.03
C PRO A 756 112.73 -38.66 -88.68
N ASP A 757 113.28 -37.98 -89.67
CA ASP A 757 114.09 -36.76 -89.55
C ASP A 757 113.28 -35.56 -88.99
N CYS A 758 113.93 -34.52 -88.48
CA CYS A 758 113.27 -33.39 -87.80
C CYS A 758 112.17 -32.71 -88.65
N ALA A 759 112.39 -32.60 -89.97
CA ALA A 759 111.42 -32.07 -90.92
C ALA A 759 110.15 -32.93 -91.08
N GLY A 760 110.15 -34.20 -90.64
CA GLY A 760 108.94 -35.02 -90.55
C GLY A 760 107.83 -34.38 -89.69
N CYS A 761 108.23 -33.54 -88.73
CA CYS A 761 107.37 -32.61 -88.02
C CYS A 761 107.48 -31.18 -88.58
N HIS A 762 108.70 -30.66 -88.71
CA HIS A 762 108.98 -29.23 -88.86
C HIS A 762 109.11 -28.70 -90.31
N ALA A 763 108.86 -29.51 -91.34
CA ALA A 763 108.97 -29.07 -92.74
C ALA A 763 108.07 -27.88 -93.12
N ASN A 764 107.02 -27.61 -92.34
CA ASN A 764 106.10 -26.48 -92.55
C ASN A 764 106.59 -25.19 -91.87
N ASP A 765 107.57 -25.29 -90.96
CA ASP A 765 108.09 -24.19 -90.15
C ASP A 765 109.36 -23.57 -90.79
N PHE A 766 109.76 -24.08 -91.96
CA PHE A 766 110.95 -23.66 -92.69
C PHE A 766 110.70 -22.38 -93.51
N ASP A 767 111.32 -21.27 -93.11
CA ASP A 767 111.43 -20.07 -93.94
C ASP A 767 112.69 -20.12 -94.81
N ALA A 768 112.51 -20.10 -96.13
CA ALA A 768 113.60 -20.08 -97.10
C ALA A 768 114.38 -18.74 -97.11
N GLY A 769 113.81 -17.67 -96.55
CA GLY A 769 114.42 -16.33 -96.47
C GLY A 769 115.54 -16.21 -95.43
N GLU A 770 115.54 -17.04 -94.38
CA GLU A 770 116.61 -17.05 -93.37
C GLU A 770 117.73 -18.07 -93.66
N HIS A 771 117.57 -18.92 -94.68
CA HIS A 771 118.45 -20.06 -94.96
C HIS A 771 119.23 -19.94 -96.30
N ASP A 772 119.43 -18.72 -96.80
CA ASP A 772 120.30 -18.36 -97.95
C ASP A 772 120.14 -19.24 -99.22
N GLY A 773 118.95 -19.80 -99.45
CA GLY A 773 118.64 -20.62 -100.63
C GLY A 773 118.80 -22.14 -100.46
N GLU A 774 119.09 -22.64 -99.26
CA GLU A 774 118.96 -24.06 -98.91
C GLU A 774 117.49 -24.54 -98.95
N THR A 775 117.25 -25.86 -98.90
CA THR A 775 115.89 -26.42 -98.88
C THR A 775 115.62 -27.30 -97.66
N VAL A 776 114.35 -27.48 -97.32
CA VAL A 776 113.86 -28.42 -96.29
C VAL A 776 114.55 -29.79 -96.40
N SER A 777 114.72 -30.33 -97.61
CA SER A 777 115.29 -31.68 -97.82
C SER A 777 116.81 -31.75 -97.60
N GLN A 778 117.51 -30.61 -97.73
CA GLN A 778 118.94 -30.47 -97.41
C GLN A 778 119.17 -30.26 -95.91
N LEU A 779 118.27 -29.52 -95.25
CA LEU A 779 118.34 -29.19 -93.81
C LEU A 779 117.40 -30.04 -92.94
N ARG A 780 116.96 -31.22 -93.42
CA ARG A 780 115.86 -31.99 -92.79
C ARG A 780 116.14 -32.53 -91.39
N ASP A 781 117.41 -32.71 -91.02
CA ASP A 781 117.89 -33.06 -89.68
C ASP A 781 118.40 -31.84 -88.87
N CYS A 782 118.25 -30.63 -89.42
CA CYS A 782 118.92 -29.39 -88.98
C CYS A 782 120.46 -29.48 -88.96
N ALA A 783 121.04 -30.49 -89.60
CA ALA A 783 122.46 -30.84 -89.58
C ALA A 783 123.21 -30.37 -90.84
N GLY A 784 123.08 -29.08 -91.17
CA GLY A 784 123.68 -28.46 -92.37
C GLY A 784 124.73 -27.39 -92.11
N SER A 785 125.35 -26.91 -93.19
CA SER A 785 126.47 -25.94 -93.21
C SER A 785 126.21 -24.69 -92.36
N CYS A 786 125.01 -24.11 -92.47
CA CYS A 786 124.65 -22.83 -91.85
C CYS A 786 124.71 -22.85 -90.31
N HIS A 787 124.58 -24.01 -89.66
CA HIS A 787 124.63 -24.14 -88.20
C HIS A 787 126.04 -24.50 -87.66
N GLN A 788 127.05 -24.64 -88.53
CA GLN A 788 128.44 -24.93 -88.18
C GLN A 788 129.34 -23.68 -88.09
N GLY A 789 128.86 -22.59 -87.49
CA GLY A 789 129.72 -21.49 -87.03
C GLY A 789 129.10 -20.09 -87.10
N SER A 790 128.11 -19.90 -87.97
CA SER A 790 127.25 -18.71 -88.03
C SER A 790 126.34 -18.63 -86.80
N GLY A 791 126.04 -17.42 -86.34
CA GLY A 791 125.28 -17.15 -85.10
C GLY A 791 123.77 -17.38 -85.17
N HIS A 792 123.30 -18.31 -86.01
CA HIS A 792 121.89 -18.65 -86.17
C HIS A 792 121.60 -20.00 -85.50
N HIS A 793 120.44 -20.08 -84.84
CA HIS A 793 120.18 -21.05 -83.78
C HIS A 793 120.35 -22.52 -84.19
N ARG A 794 120.88 -23.33 -83.28
CA ARG A 794 120.83 -24.79 -83.34
C ARG A 794 119.60 -25.29 -82.58
N VAL A 795 119.17 -26.52 -82.88
CA VAL A 795 118.11 -27.24 -82.12
C VAL A 795 118.46 -27.42 -80.63
N SER A 796 119.74 -27.21 -80.25
CA SER A 796 120.18 -27.16 -78.85
C SER A 796 119.91 -25.84 -78.13
N ASP A 797 119.64 -24.76 -78.84
CA ASP A 797 119.78 -23.40 -78.31
C ASP A 797 118.44 -22.91 -77.76
N SER A 798 118.43 -22.43 -76.51
CA SER A 798 117.22 -22.22 -75.70
C SER A 798 116.43 -20.95 -76.05
N SER A 799 116.37 -20.60 -77.33
CA SER A 799 115.62 -19.47 -77.89
C SER A 799 114.89 -19.85 -79.19
N TRP A 800 114.75 -21.15 -79.45
CA TRP A 800 113.87 -21.74 -80.45
C TRP A 800 112.86 -22.61 -79.69
N ASP A 801 111.63 -22.09 -79.57
CA ASP A 801 110.43 -22.67 -78.93
C ASP A 801 109.21 -22.33 -79.82
#